data_AF-A0AAV6PA87-F1
#
_entry.id   AF-A0AAV6PA87-F1
#
_cell.length_a   1.000
_cell.length_b   1.000
_cell.length_c   1.000
_cell.angle_alpha   90.00
_cell.angle_beta   90.00
_cell.angle_gamma   90.00
#
_symmetry.space_group_name_H-M   'P 1'
#
loop_
_entity.id
_entity.type
_entity.pdbx_description
1 polymer ?
#
loop_
_entity_poly.entity_id
_entity_poly.type
_entity_poly.pdbx_seq_one_letter_code
_entity_poly.pdbx_strand_id
1 'polypeptide(L)'
;MASTAAIHLHISASCSLCHSKRSSLRFSRNQTKLASITTRRRRCQSLKVFQSVLNTCKSNDSGASEEAKVLLERLFAQTQRLEEHVSKDPHFPQDVWLGLSLENLESDLQAALAVLKKKEEDLQDAERTVLLERSQLNNAREKLKKQEEEITAAYHKQQELEDELKQANLNLASQARQIDELKLQIREKDEGIAAAESSLALKQDELNKMRADLVKKSKEAVKTDSELKSKSQLLNDANDVVKRQEVELQMLKKAVLEKEKELEISIKLHKLEEEKLEVAEKNLEKRTMEWLLEREELKKLRNEASAKAIERNETMNDFNRTKKLLTDVKRELVSSQKSLVSSRKKTEEQEGLLEKKMAELEEQKNIINAYMSSLKDAQIEVESERVKLRVAEAKNKELGRDLFREKKLTDELQQQLKRERSSLQQATEEKSRLQKELEHKNTEFEKTHNLLQKKASELVEAKLEIQHLKSEQVSLQLLLEEKDMEILDAQKKMEQLNQEIAELQSLMSSKEAQLSQTTAMLKEKDECVQIMQNELNDTKLKVSEAEAMVEQIVDLTNKLVISIRDKDDDVLQLNDDLSNNLQQQLFKKPKDNMRLQKKQLETELELTKESLRQKEMEILAAERALTVKDEELKMVLKRLDTKEKEFEKIKEEMDGEAKDLKNLYALAQDGVGEEGNNIGDLAIERLQVEAAQLEVEAATNALQKLTDMSRELLNKASQSLKADTDSSSIKHNDDDDVVIDIDTRTNMLDYNQRLNEVKLEVTHLSSLTEQLLKEAASKAWPHPPDDIKGPLTWSWEYKPVSTVNLVG
;
A
#
# COMPACT_ATOMS: atom_id res chain seq x y z
N MET A 1 -21.17 17.66 13.34
CA MET A 1 -22.37 16.81 13.38
C MET A 1 -22.37 15.99 12.11
N ALA A 2 -22.00 14.71 12.21
CA ALA A 2 -21.98 13.77 11.10
C ALA A 2 -22.87 12.60 11.52
N SER A 3 -23.90 12.31 10.73
CA SER A 3 -24.70 11.09 10.83
C SER A 3 -24.40 10.23 9.62
N THR A 4 -23.75 9.10 9.83
CA THR A 4 -23.69 7.99 8.87
C THR A 4 -24.18 6.75 9.58
N ALA A 5 -25.33 6.26 9.10
CA ALA A 5 -26.01 5.08 9.58
C ALA A 5 -25.27 3.81 9.18
N ALA A 6 -25.25 2.86 10.11
CA ALA A 6 -24.77 1.50 9.93
C ALA A 6 -25.79 0.64 9.16
N ILE A 7 -25.30 -0.29 8.34
CA ILE A 7 -26.05 -1.48 7.93
C ILE A 7 -25.21 -2.70 8.28
N HIS A 8 -25.68 -3.44 9.27
CA HIS A 8 -25.28 -4.79 9.64
C HIS A 8 -25.86 -5.80 8.64
N LEU A 9 -25.07 -6.79 8.22
CA LEU A 9 -25.59 -8.12 7.88
C LEU A 9 -24.62 -9.20 8.39
N HIS A 10 -25.13 -10.02 9.31
CA HIS A 10 -24.60 -11.33 9.72
C HIS A 10 -24.75 -12.35 8.59
N ILE A 11 -23.88 -13.37 8.55
CA ILE A 11 -24.26 -14.80 8.47
C ILE A 11 -23.04 -15.68 8.82
N SER A 12 -23.33 -16.75 9.56
CA SER A 12 -22.45 -17.67 10.27
C SER A 12 -21.78 -18.76 9.43
N ALA A 13 -20.82 -19.41 10.10
CA ALA A 13 -20.00 -20.57 9.75
C ALA A 13 -20.72 -21.79 9.17
N SER A 14 -19.99 -22.62 8.41
CA SER A 14 -19.79 -24.06 8.70
C SER A 14 -18.86 -24.78 7.70
N CYS A 15 -18.20 -25.81 8.23
CA CYS A 15 -17.21 -26.68 7.60
C CYS A 15 -17.72 -27.58 6.46
N SER A 16 -16.74 -28.14 5.74
CA SER A 16 -16.58 -29.57 5.41
C SER A 16 -16.76 -30.03 3.96
N LEU A 17 -15.98 -31.08 3.69
CA LEU A 17 -16.08 -32.11 2.65
C LEU A 17 -15.38 -31.91 1.30
N CYS A 18 -14.27 -32.66 1.18
CA CYS A 18 -13.67 -33.15 -0.06
C CYS A 18 -14.64 -34.04 -0.87
N HIS A 19 -14.71 -33.82 -2.19
CA HIS A 19 -15.00 -34.81 -3.23
C HIS A 19 -14.35 -34.30 -4.53
N SER A 20 -13.23 -34.87 -4.98
CA SER A 20 -13.11 -36.07 -5.83
C SER A 20 -13.43 -35.87 -7.33
N LYS A 21 -12.34 -35.93 -8.12
CA LYS A 21 -12.21 -36.51 -9.48
C LYS A 21 -12.76 -35.71 -10.67
N ARG A 22 -11.86 -35.32 -11.59
CA ARG A 22 -11.65 -36.02 -12.88
C ARG A 22 -10.46 -35.47 -13.68
N SER A 23 -9.39 -36.27 -13.75
CA SER A 23 -8.65 -36.67 -14.97
C SER A 23 -8.58 -35.69 -16.16
N SER A 24 -7.37 -35.26 -16.56
CA SER A 24 -6.65 -35.81 -17.74
C SER A 24 -5.50 -34.91 -18.27
N LEU A 25 -4.38 -35.58 -18.57
CA LEU A 25 -3.48 -35.42 -19.73
C LEU A 25 -2.54 -34.21 -19.88
N ARG A 26 -1.24 -34.58 -19.89
CA ARG A 26 -0.14 -34.19 -20.79
C ARG A 26 0.61 -32.87 -20.55
N PHE A 27 1.80 -33.04 -19.98
CA PHE A 27 2.96 -32.18 -20.19
C PHE A 27 3.43 -32.21 -21.65
N SER A 28 3.60 -31.03 -22.25
CA SER A 28 4.43 -30.82 -23.44
C SER A 28 5.59 -29.85 -23.11
N ARG A 29 6.73 -30.48 -22.83
CA ARG A 29 8.10 -30.19 -23.29
C ARG A 29 8.26 -28.98 -24.24
N ASN A 30 9.27 -28.14 -23.95
CA ASN A 30 10.38 -27.71 -24.84
C ASN A 30 11.31 -26.78 -24.03
N GLN A 31 12.52 -27.19 -23.62
CA GLN A 31 13.79 -27.38 -24.36
C GLN A 31 14.39 -26.12 -24.98
N THR A 32 15.54 -25.70 -24.41
CA THR A 32 16.67 -25.14 -25.16
C THR A 32 17.99 -25.65 -24.57
N LYS A 33 18.75 -26.36 -25.42
CA LYS A 33 20.16 -26.80 -25.32
C LYS A 33 21.07 -25.61 -25.72
N LEU A 34 22.39 -25.52 -25.49
CA LEU A 34 23.56 -26.43 -25.56
C LEU A 34 24.66 -25.86 -24.62
N ALA A 35 25.76 -26.51 -24.19
CA ALA A 35 26.61 -27.57 -24.75
C ALA A 35 27.24 -28.37 -23.58
N SER A 36 27.14 -29.70 -23.51
CA SER A 36 28.06 -30.67 -24.13
C SER A 36 29.50 -30.64 -23.59
N ILE A 37 29.69 -31.02 -22.31
CA ILE A 37 30.93 -31.67 -21.89
C ILE A 37 30.74 -33.18 -22.10
N THR A 38 31.40 -33.69 -23.13
CA THR A 38 31.51 -35.11 -23.43
C THR A 38 32.54 -35.79 -22.53
N THR A 39 32.18 -37.03 -22.17
CA THR A 39 33.05 -38.15 -21.79
C THR A 39 33.82 -38.07 -20.46
N ARG A 40 33.22 -38.67 -19.42
CA ARG A 40 33.63 -40.03 -19.03
C ARG A 40 32.46 -40.75 -18.37
N ARG A 41 31.80 -41.64 -19.12
CA ARG A 41 31.09 -42.79 -18.55
C ARG A 41 32.11 -43.53 -17.69
N ARG A 42 32.14 -43.30 -16.38
CA ARG A 42 32.44 -44.42 -15.49
C ARG A 42 31.16 -45.22 -15.42
N ARG A 43 31.10 -46.23 -16.31
CA ARG A 43 30.25 -47.39 -16.14
C ARG A 43 30.26 -47.73 -14.65
N CYS A 44 29.07 -47.92 -14.10
CA CYS A 44 28.86 -48.81 -12.96
C CYS A 44 29.82 -50.00 -13.14
N GLN A 45 30.86 -50.06 -12.30
CA GLN A 45 31.59 -51.28 -12.03
C GLN A 45 30.85 -51.99 -10.91
N SER A 46 29.57 -52.27 -11.14
CA SER A 46 29.05 -53.54 -10.69
C SER A 46 29.76 -54.61 -11.52
N LEU A 47 30.23 -55.67 -10.85
CA LEU A 47 30.67 -56.94 -11.43
C LEU A 47 32.07 -57.03 -12.06
N LYS A 48 33.14 -56.49 -11.43
CA LYS A 48 34.51 -56.90 -11.84
C LYS A 48 35.63 -56.87 -10.77
N VAL A 49 35.30 -57.00 -9.49
CA VAL A 49 36.30 -57.28 -8.44
C VAL A 49 36.16 -58.69 -7.83
N PHE A 50 35.06 -59.40 -8.09
CA PHE A 50 34.94 -60.84 -7.76
C PHE A 50 35.50 -61.75 -8.86
N GLN A 51 36.70 -61.49 -9.37
CA GLN A 51 37.35 -62.41 -10.31
C GLN A 51 38.86 -62.59 -10.09
N SER A 52 39.36 -62.35 -8.87
CA SER A 52 40.78 -62.59 -8.58
C SER A 52 41.10 -63.09 -7.17
N VAL A 53 40.14 -63.70 -6.45
CA VAL A 53 40.46 -64.52 -5.25
C VAL A 53 39.72 -65.88 -5.26
N LEU A 54 38.92 -66.17 -6.30
CA LEU A 54 38.19 -67.42 -6.46
C LEU A 54 39.01 -68.52 -7.18
N ASN A 55 40.34 -68.49 -7.06
CA ASN A 55 41.24 -69.42 -7.75
C ASN A 55 42.25 -70.15 -6.86
N THR A 56 42.06 -70.15 -5.54
CA THR A 56 42.81 -71.00 -4.61
C THR A 56 41.87 -71.51 -3.54
N CYS A 57 40.99 -72.45 -3.92
CA CYS A 57 40.41 -73.50 -3.07
C CYS A 57 39.28 -74.18 -3.85
N LYS A 58 39.64 -74.86 -4.94
CA LYS A 58 38.88 -76.03 -5.38
C LYS A 58 39.37 -77.21 -4.53
N SER A 59 38.93 -77.30 -3.29
CA SER A 59 39.09 -78.53 -2.50
C SER A 59 37.77 -79.30 -2.56
N ASN A 60 37.57 -80.00 -3.68
CA ASN A 60 36.75 -81.20 -3.67
C ASN A 60 37.58 -82.28 -2.97
N ASP A 61 37.71 -82.19 -1.65
CA ASP A 61 38.66 -82.99 -0.87
C ASP A 61 38.00 -84.13 -0.07
N SER A 62 36.75 -84.47 -0.37
CA SER A 62 36.15 -85.70 0.17
C SER A 62 36.96 -86.95 -0.24
N GLY A 63 37.73 -86.88 -1.33
CA GLY A 63 38.61 -87.96 -1.77
C GLY A 63 39.84 -88.17 -0.88
N ALA A 64 40.33 -87.14 -0.19
CA ALA A 64 41.55 -87.25 0.62
C ALA A 64 41.28 -87.84 2.03
N SER A 65 40.08 -87.64 2.58
CA SER A 65 39.63 -88.28 3.83
C SER A 65 39.34 -89.77 3.61
N GLU A 66 38.75 -90.10 2.45
CA GLU A 66 38.73 -91.48 1.96
C GLU A 66 40.13 -92.03 1.76
N GLU A 67 41.09 -91.26 1.23
CA GLU A 67 42.46 -91.72 1.00
C GLU A 67 43.19 -92.06 2.30
N ALA A 68 43.09 -91.22 3.34
CA ALA A 68 43.63 -91.52 4.68
C ALA A 68 42.94 -92.73 5.32
N LYS A 69 41.61 -92.82 5.20
CA LYS A 69 40.83 -93.95 5.70
C LYS A 69 41.16 -95.26 4.99
N VAL A 70 41.28 -95.23 3.66
CA VAL A 70 41.65 -96.38 2.82
C VAL A 70 43.10 -96.79 3.06
N LEU A 71 44.02 -95.84 3.28
CA LEU A 71 45.39 -96.12 3.68
C LEU A 71 45.46 -96.80 5.05
N LEU A 72 44.69 -96.32 6.03
CA LEU A 72 44.57 -96.95 7.35
C LEU A 72 43.92 -98.34 7.27
N GLU A 73 42.80 -98.48 6.58
CA GLU A 73 42.14 -99.79 6.39
C GLU A 73 43.06 -100.79 5.66
N ARG A 74 43.84 -100.34 4.68
CA ARG A 74 44.83 -101.15 3.95
C ARG A 74 46.01 -101.56 4.83
N LEU A 75 46.54 -100.64 5.64
CA LEU A 75 47.52 -100.96 6.70
C LEU A 75 47.01 -102.07 7.59
N PHE A 76 45.82 -101.91 8.16
CA PHE A 76 45.24 -102.90 9.06
C PHE A 76 45.02 -104.26 8.37
N ALA A 77 44.55 -104.27 7.13
CA ALA A 77 44.40 -105.50 6.35
C ALA A 77 45.73 -106.20 6.06
N GLN A 78 46.82 -105.44 5.85
CA GLN A 78 48.16 -105.99 5.69
C GLN A 78 48.71 -106.53 7.03
N THR A 79 48.51 -105.84 8.15
CA THR A 79 48.92 -106.32 9.49
C THR A 79 48.20 -107.61 9.88
N GLN A 80 46.89 -107.69 9.61
CA GLN A 80 46.08 -108.89 9.88
C GLN A 80 46.53 -110.09 9.02
N ARG A 81 46.91 -109.86 7.76
CA ARG A 81 47.49 -110.91 6.89
C ARG A 81 48.84 -111.41 7.41
N LEU A 82 49.68 -110.49 7.89
CA LEU A 82 50.94 -110.84 8.57
C LEU A 82 50.69 -111.74 9.78
N GLU A 83 49.70 -111.40 10.62
CA GLU A 83 49.32 -112.16 11.81
C GLU A 83 48.76 -113.56 11.49
N GLU A 84 47.87 -113.68 10.50
CA GLU A 84 47.31 -114.97 10.06
C GLU A 84 48.36 -115.92 9.48
N HIS A 85 49.39 -115.38 8.81
CA HIS A 85 50.47 -116.18 8.22
C HIS A 85 51.57 -116.56 9.22
N VAL A 86 51.80 -115.77 10.28
CA VAL A 86 52.66 -116.17 11.40
C VAL A 86 52.03 -117.31 12.22
N SER A 87 50.70 -117.42 12.19
CA SER A 87 49.92 -118.39 12.99
C SER A 87 49.74 -119.78 12.34
N LYS A 88 50.06 -119.95 11.05
CA LYS A 88 49.84 -121.20 10.31
C LYS A 88 51.06 -121.52 9.43
N ASP A 89 51.78 -122.56 9.85
CA ASP A 89 52.79 -123.35 9.10
C ASP A 89 54.28 -122.92 9.25
N PRO A 90 55.14 -123.70 9.95
CA PRO A 90 56.54 -123.36 10.23
C PRO A 90 57.55 -123.69 9.12
N HIS A 91 57.13 -123.93 7.86
CA HIS A 91 58.03 -124.36 6.76
C HIS A 91 58.04 -123.48 5.49
N PHE A 92 57.66 -122.19 5.59
CA PHE A 92 57.71 -121.25 4.46
C PHE A 92 59.04 -120.45 4.42
N PRO A 93 59.55 -119.98 3.24
CA PRO A 93 60.76 -119.15 3.17
C PRO A 93 60.53 -117.79 3.85
N GLN A 94 60.95 -117.71 5.11
CA GLN A 94 60.56 -116.68 6.09
C GLN A 94 61.13 -115.28 5.80
N ASP A 95 62.20 -115.12 5.03
CA ASP A 95 62.98 -113.87 5.08
C ASP A 95 62.67 -112.81 3.99
N VAL A 96 62.19 -113.20 2.80
CA VAL A 96 61.98 -112.25 1.68
C VAL A 96 60.55 -111.69 1.65
N TRP A 97 59.56 -112.50 2.03
CA TRP A 97 58.15 -112.10 1.98
C TRP A 97 57.75 -111.23 3.19
N LEU A 98 58.30 -111.52 4.39
CA LEU A 98 58.13 -110.69 5.57
C LEU A 98 58.75 -109.29 5.37
N GLY A 99 59.95 -109.20 4.78
CA GLY A 99 60.60 -107.92 4.48
C GLY A 99 59.78 -107.03 3.55
N LEU A 100 59.28 -107.58 2.43
CA LEU A 100 58.40 -106.86 1.49
C LEU A 100 57.05 -106.47 2.12
N SER A 101 56.48 -107.32 2.99
CA SER A 101 55.22 -107.01 3.69
C SER A 101 55.40 -105.92 4.75
N LEU A 102 56.57 -105.87 5.41
CA LEU A 102 56.90 -104.87 6.42
C LEU A 102 57.26 -103.52 5.78
N GLU A 103 57.99 -103.54 4.65
CA GLU A 103 58.33 -102.35 3.87
C GLU A 103 57.08 -101.72 3.22
N ASN A 104 56.13 -102.54 2.76
CA ASN A 104 54.82 -102.07 2.29
C ASN A 104 53.97 -101.49 3.43
N LEU A 105 53.99 -102.11 4.62
CA LEU A 105 53.30 -101.60 5.80
C LEU A 105 53.92 -100.27 6.27
N GLU A 106 55.25 -100.17 6.29
CA GLU A 106 55.95 -98.94 6.63
C GLU A 106 55.66 -97.82 5.62
N SER A 107 55.64 -98.15 4.33
CA SER A 107 55.30 -97.20 3.26
C SER A 107 53.85 -96.71 3.37
N ASP A 108 52.89 -97.60 3.64
CA ASP A 108 51.49 -97.23 3.82
C ASP A 108 51.27 -96.42 5.11
N LEU A 109 52.06 -96.67 6.17
CA LEU A 109 52.05 -95.88 7.43
C LEU A 109 52.62 -94.48 7.21
N GLN A 110 53.75 -94.37 6.53
CA GLN A 110 54.35 -93.09 6.19
C GLN A 110 53.43 -92.27 5.27
N ALA A 111 52.76 -92.92 4.32
CA ALA A 111 51.77 -92.27 3.45
C ALA A 111 50.54 -91.78 4.23
N ALA A 112 49.98 -92.61 5.12
CA ALA A 112 48.86 -92.21 5.98
C ALA A 112 49.21 -91.04 6.89
N LEU A 113 50.40 -91.06 7.52
CA LEU A 113 50.89 -89.96 8.36
C LEU A 113 51.15 -88.68 7.57
N ALA A 114 51.67 -88.77 6.34
CA ALA A 114 51.87 -87.61 5.49
C ALA A 114 50.54 -86.95 5.09
N VAL A 115 49.52 -87.75 4.76
CA VAL A 115 48.17 -87.25 4.44
C VAL A 115 47.52 -86.62 5.68
N LEU A 116 47.60 -87.26 6.85
CA LEU A 116 47.05 -86.72 8.10
C LEU A 116 47.75 -85.42 8.55
N LYS A 117 49.08 -85.36 8.43
CA LYS A 117 49.86 -84.16 8.77
C LYS A 117 49.52 -82.99 7.87
N LYS A 118 49.36 -83.23 6.57
CA LYS A 118 48.89 -82.20 5.63
C LYS A 118 47.50 -81.68 5.99
N LYS A 119 46.60 -82.55 6.44
CA LYS A 119 45.26 -82.14 6.92
C LYS A 119 45.31 -81.33 8.21
N GLU A 120 46.21 -81.65 9.13
CA GLU A 120 46.46 -80.84 10.32
C GLU A 120 46.96 -79.44 9.94
N GLU A 121 47.89 -79.33 8.99
CA GLU A 121 48.38 -78.05 8.46
C GLU A 121 47.25 -77.25 7.78
N ASP A 122 46.44 -77.89 6.92
CA ASP A 122 45.28 -77.27 6.26
C ASP A 122 44.23 -76.77 7.29
N LEU A 123 44.03 -77.51 8.38
CA LEU A 123 43.09 -77.16 9.45
C LEU A 123 43.60 -75.99 10.29
N GLN A 124 44.90 -75.99 10.62
CA GLN A 124 45.54 -74.86 11.29
C GLN A 124 45.51 -73.59 10.43
N ASP A 125 45.70 -73.71 9.11
CA ASP A 125 45.60 -72.57 8.19
C ASP A 125 44.16 -72.06 8.05
N ALA A 126 43.16 -72.96 8.01
CA ALA A 126 41.76 -72.58 8.07
C ALA A 126 41.42 -71.85 9.38
N GLU A 127 41.92 -72.31 10.53
CA GLU A 127 41.72 -71.67 11.84
C GLU A 127 42.35 -70.26 11.89
N ARG A 128 43.59 -70.11 11.40
CA ARG A 128 44.24 -68.78 11.29
C ARG A 128 43.44 -67.83 10.40
N THR A 129 42.89 -68.34 9.30
CA THR A 129 42.07 -67.55 8.37
C THR A 129 40.76 -67.09 9.02
N VAL A 130 40.05 -67.98 9.71
CA VAL A 130 38.82 -67.65 10.45
C VAL A 130 39.08 -66.61 11.54
N LEU A 131 40.20 -66.70 12.27
CA LEU A 131 40.56 -65.72 13.29
C LEU A 131 40.84 -64.33 12.67
N LEU A 132 41.56 -64.28 11.55
CA LEU A 132 41.82 -63.04 10.83
C LEU A 132 40.52 -62.41 10.32
N GLU A 133 39.66 -63.18 9.68
CA GLU A 133 38.35 -62.72 9.19
C GLU A 133 37.47 -62.23 10.34
N ARG A 134 37.46 -62.92 11.49
CA ARG A 134 36.70 -62.49 12.68
C ARG A 134 37.23 -61.18 13.27
N SER A 135 38.54 -60.96 13.24
CA SER A 135 39.13 -59.67 13.62
C SER A 135 38.72 -58.54 12.66
N GLN A 136 38.70 -58.81 11.35
CA GLN A 136 38.26 -57.86 10.33
C GLN A 136 36.76 -57.56 10.46
N LEU A 137 35.95 -58.56 10.77
CA LEU A 137 34.51 -58.42 11.02
C LEU A 137 34.24 -57.57 12.27
N ASN A 138 34.97 -57.80 13.36
CA ASN A 138 34.89 -56.94 14.55
C ASN A 138 35.26 -55.48 14.23
N ASN A 139 36.32 -55.26 13.46
CA ASN A 139 36.69 -53.92 13.00
C ASN A 139 35.58 -53.28 12.14
N ALA A 140 34.90 -54.04 11.28
CA ALA A 140 33.76 -53.56 10.49
C ALA A 140 32.55 -53.21 11.38
N ARG A 141 32.26 -54.02 12.42
CA ARG A 141 31.21 -53.73 13.42
C ARG A 141 31.49 -52.44 14.18
N GLU A 142 32.74 -52.22 14.61
CA GLU A 142 33.12 -50.97 15.28
C GLU A 142 32.99 -49.76 14.36
N LYS A 143 33.40 -49.87 13.08
CA LYS A 143 33.20 -48.80 12.09
C LYS A 143 31.72 -48.49 11.89
N LEU A 144 30.87 -49.51 11.79
CA LEU A 144 29.43 -49.34 11.64
C LEU A 144 28.83 -48.63 12.86
N LYS A 145 29.23 -49.02 14.08
CA LYS A 145 28.82 -48.36 15.32
C LYS A 145 29.22 -46.88 15.34
N LYS A 146 30.46 -46.55 14.96
CA LYS A 146 30.92 -45.16 14.85
C LYS A 146 30.12 -44.37 13.82
N GLN A 147 29.80 -44.96 12.67
CA GLN A 147 28.95 -44.30 11.68
C GLN A 147 27.53 -44.06 12.19
N GLU A 148 26.96 -44.97 12.97
CA GLU A 148 25.66 -44.77 13.59
C GLU A 148 25.69 -43.58 14.58
N GLU A 149 26.73 -43.48 15.39
CA GLU A 149 26.99 -42.32 16.26
C GLU A 149 27.14 -41.02 15.44
N GLU A 150 27.91 -41.03 14.35
CA GLU A 150 28.07 -39.88 13.44
C GLU A 150 26.75 -39.47 12.77
N ILE A 151 25.93 -40.43 12.34
CA ILE A 151 24.60 -40.18 11.75
C ILE A 151 23.68 -39.52 12.79
N THR A 152 23.64 -40.02 14.02
CA THR A 152 22.81 -39.43 15.08
C THR A 152 23.25 -38.01 15.44
N ALA A 153 24.57 -37.76 15.51
CA ALA A 153 25.11 -36.42 15.71
C ALA A 153 24.78 -35.47 14.56
N ALA A 154 24.90 -35.94 13.31
CA ALA A 154 24.55 -35.16 12.12
C ALA A 154 23.05 -34.82 12.07
N TYR A 155 22.17 -35.76 12.45
CA TYR A 155 20.74 -35.48 12.59
C TYR A 155 20.42 -34.44 13.64
N HIS A 156 21.08 -34.49 14.80
CA HIS A 156 20.92 -33.46 15.82
C HIS A 156 21.28 -32.07 15.29
N LYS A 157 22.44 -31.96 14.62
CA LYS A 157 22.88 -30.72 13.97
C LYS A 157 21.90 -30.25 12.89
N GLN A 158 21.36 -31.16 12.08
CA GLN A 158 20.33 -30.84 11.09
C GLN A 158 19.08 -30.26 11.76
N GLN A 159 18.60 -30.88 12.84
CA GLN A 159 17.42 -30.43 13.58
C GLN A 159 17.64 -29.03 14.17
N GLU A 160 18.79 -28.79 14.81
CA GLU A 160 19.17 -27.47 15.33
C GLU A 160 19.16 -26.40 14.23
N LEU A 161 19.78 -26.68 13.08
CA LEU A 161 19.78 -25.77 11.94
C LEU A 161 18.37 -25.52 11.39
N GLU A 162 17.50 -26.52 11.35
CA GLU A 162 16.11 -26.36 10.92
C GLU A 162 15.31 -25.45 11.86
N ASP A 163 15.49 -25.61 13.17
CA ASP A 163 14.78 -24.83 14.17
C ASP A 163 15.32 -23.38 14.24
N GLU A 164 16.64 -23.19 14.15
CA GLU A 164 17.27 -21.88 13.97
C GLU A 164 16.75 -21.16 12.71
N LEU A 165 16.63 -21.87 11.59
CA LEU A 165 16.17 -21.32 10.32
C LEU A 165 14.68 -20.95 10.37
N LYS A 166 13.83 -21.76 11.03
CA LYS A 166 12.42 -21.40 11.30
C LYS A 166 12.32 -20.14 12.14
N GLN A 167 13.08 -20.04 13.23
CA GLN A 167 13.05 -18.89 14.11
C GLN A 167 13.56 -17.62 13.40
N ALA A 168 14.66 -17.74 12.66
CA ALA A 168 15.22 -16.63 11.88
C ALA A 168 14.25 -16.19 10.77
N ASN A 169 13.52 -17.10 10.12
CA ASN A 169 12.47 -16.77 9.16
C ASN A 169 11.31 -15.98 9.80
N LEU A 170 10.87 -16.36 10.99
CA LEU A 170 9.82 -15.62 11.72
C LEU A 170 10.29 -14.20 12.07
N ASN A 171 11.53 -14.06 12.51
CA ASN A 171 12.15 -12.75 12.80
C ASN A 171 12.32 -11.91 11.52
N LEU A 172 12.70 -12.53 10.40
CA LEU A 172 12.83 -11.84 9.12
C LEU A 172 11.46 -11.37 8.61
N ALA A 173 10.43 -12.20 8.75
CA ALA A 173 9.06 -11.81 8.43
C ALA A 173 8.54 -10.66 9.31
N SER A 174 8.89 -10.62 10.61
CA SER A 174 8.52 -9.49 11.47
C SER A 174 9.28 -8.21 11.12
N GLN A 175 10.57 -8.30 10.77
CA GLN A 175 11.36 -7.18 10.24
C GLN A 175 10.78 -6.64 8.92
N ALA A 176 10.41 -7.52 7.98
CA ALA A 176 9.77 -7.13 6.72
C ALA A 176 8.48 -6.32 6.96
N ARG A 177 7.64 -6.76 7.92
CA ARG A 177 6.44 -6.01 8.30
C ARG A 177 6.75 -4.63 8.86
N GLN A 178 7.77 -4.50 9.72
CA GLN A 178 8.20 -3.19 10.25
C GLN A 178 8.69 -2.25 9.15
N ILE A 179 9.44 -2.79 8.18
CA ILE A 179 9.91 -2.04 7.00
C ILE A 179 8.72 -1.53 6.18
N ASP A 180 7.72 -2.38 5.91
CA ASP A 180 6.56 -1.99 5.13
C ASP A 180 5.66 -0.99 5.86
N GLU A 181 5.53 -1.10 7.19
CA GLU A 181 4.89 -0.10 8.04
C GLU A 181 5.61 1.26 7.97
N LEU A 182 6.94 1.29 8.09
CA LEU A 182 7.72 2.52 7.95
C LEU A 182 7.57 3.14 6.55
N LYS A 183 7.54 2.33 5.49
CA LYS A 183 7.27 2.82 4.12
C LYS A 183 5.88 3.46 4.00
N LEU A 184 4.87 2.86 4.64
CA LEU A 184 3.52 3.40 4.66
C LEU A 184 3.49 4.75 5.38
N GLN A 185 4.06 4.84 6.58
CA GLN A 185 4.13 6.08 7.34
C GLN A 185 4.87 7.20 6.59
N ILE A 186 5.96 6.88 5.89
CA ILE A 186 6.66 7.85 5.03
C ILE A 186 5.74 8.34 3.91
N ARG A 187 5.01 7.44 3.25
CA ARG A 187 4.07 7.82 2.18
C ARG A 187 2.95 8.72 2.69
N GLU A 188 2.34 8.38 3.82
CA GLU A 188 1.29 9.20 4.44
C GLU A 188 1.82 10.59 4.84
N LYS A 189 3.04 10.66 5.39
CA LYS A 189 3.70 11.94 5.67
C LYS A 189 4.00 12.71 4.38
N ASP A 190 4.38 12.04 3.29
CA ASP A 190 4.66 12.67 2.00
C ASP A 190 3.42 13.30 1.38
N GLU A 191 2.31 12.56 1.38
CA GLU A 191 1.01 13.05 0.93
C GLU A 191 0.54 14.22 1.80
N GLY A 192 0.71 14.12 3.12
CA GLY A 192 0.41 15.20 4.06
C GLY A 192 1.26 16.46 3.84
N ILE A 193 2.56 16.30 3.59
CA ILE A 193 3.49 17.39 3.26
C ILE A 193 3.09 18.05 1.95
N ALA A 194 2.82 17.28 0.89
CA ALA A 194 2.43 17.81 -0.42
C ALA A 194 1.09 18.58 -0.36
N ALA A 195 0.11 18.08 0.39
CA ALA A 195 -1.15 18.76 0.63
C ALA A 195 -0.96 20.07 1.41
N ALA A 196 -0.11 20.06 2.44
CA ALA A 196 0.22 21.24 3.22
C ALA A 196 1.01 22.28 2.40
N GLU A 197 1.97 21.86 1.56
CA GLU A 197 2.70 22.71 0.62
C GLU A 197 1.76 23.41 -0.36
N SER A 198 0.83 22.67 -0.96
CA SER A 198 -0.16 23.20 -1.90
C SER A 198 -1.10 24.21 -1.23
N SER A 199 -1.61 23.88 -0.03
CA SER A 199 -2.44 24.78 0.77
C SER A 199 -1.70 26.06 1.17
N LEU A 200 -0.43 25.93 1.56
CA LEU A 200 0.41 27.06 1.96
C LEU A 200 0.75 27.96 0.78
N ALA A 201 0.99 27.39 -0.41
CA ALA A 201 1.20 28.14 -1.64
C ALA A 201 -0.04 29.00 -1.98
N LEU A 202 -1.25 28.41 -1.94
CA LEU A 202 -2.49 29.14 -2.17
C LEU A 202 -2.68 30.30 -1.17
N LYS A 203 -2.48 30.05 0.13
CA LYS A 203 -2.54 31.10 1.16
C LYS A 203 -1.49 32.19 0.94
N GLN A 204 -0.29 31.82 0.47
CA GLN A 204 0.78 32.77 0.19
C GLN A 204 0.43 33.69 -0.98
N ASP A 205 -0.17 33.14 -2.03
CA ASP A 205 -0.61 33.91 -3.20
C ASP A 205 -1.76 34.85 -2.85
N GLU A 206 -2.73 34.38 -2.06
CA GLU A 206 -3.82 35.22 -1.57
C GLU A 206 -3.30 36.37 -0.68
N LEU A 207 -2.34 36.09 0.21
CA LEU A 207 -1.68 37.12 1.02
C LEU A 207 -0.92 38.12 0.15
N ASN A 208 -0.22 37.66 -0.89
CA ASN A 208 0.47 38.54 -1.83
C ASN A 208 -0.52 39.47 -2.57
N LYS A 209 -1.68 38.94 -2.99
CA LYS A 209 -2.75 39.72 -3.59
C LYS A 209 -3.29 40.78 -2.62
N MET A 210 -3.63 40.39 -1.39
CA MET A 210 -4.07 41.33 -0.35
C MET A 210 -3.03 42.42 -0.07
N ARG A 211 -1.74 42.07 -0.04
CA ARG A 211 -0.66 43.06 0.15
C ARG A 211 -0.57 44.03 -1.03
N ALA A 212 -0.69 43.54 -2.27
CA ALA A 212 -0.70 44.40 -3.45
C ALA A 212 -1.90 45.36 -3.46
N ASP A 213 -3.09 44.84 -3.14
CA ASP A 213 -4.32 45.64 -3.03
C ASP A 213 -4.19 46.70 -1.93
N LEU A 214 -3.63 46.35 -0.77
CA LEU A 214 -3.40 47.28 0.33
C LEU A 214 -2.41 48.39 -0.04
N VAL A 215 -1.35 48.07 -0.78
CA VAL A 215 -0.41 49.07 -1.32
C VAL A 215 -1.10 50.00 -2.32
N LYS A 216 -1.98 49.47 -3.18
CA LYS A 216 -2.73 50.29 -4.13
C LYS A 216 -3.70 51.23 -3.41
N LYS A 217 -4.56 50.70 -2.54
CA LYS A 217 -5.55 51.49 -1.79
C LYS A 217 -4.88 52.53 -0.87
N SER A 218 -3.73 52.19 -0.26
CA SER A 218 -3.00 53.16 0.57
C SER A 218 -2.40 54.31 -0.24
N LYS A 219 -1.88 54.05 -1.45
CA LYS A 219 -1.44 55.13 -2.36
C LYS A 219 -2.61 56.02 -2.78
N GLU A 220 -3.76 55.42 -3.11
CA GLU A 220 -4.98 56.15 -3.46
C GLU A 220 -5.46 57.02 -2.28
N ALA A 221 -5.49 56.48 -1.06
CA ALA A 221 -5.89 57.21 0.15
C ALA A 221 -4.97 58.40 0.48
N VAL A 222 -3.66 58.27 0.23
CA VAL A 222 -2.71 59.38 0.39
C VAL A 222 -2.95 60.46 -0.67
N LYS A 223 -3.22 60.06 -1.91
CA LYS A 223 -3.53 60.99 -3.00
C LYS A 223 -4.80 61.78 -2.70
N THR A 224 -5.90 61.10 -2.33
CA THR A 224 -7.17 61.74 -1.97
C THR A 224 -7.00 62.67 -0.78
N ASP A 225 -6.22 62.30 0.24
CA ASP A 225 -5.94 63.17 1.38
C ASP A 225 -5.24 64.47 0.95
N SER A 226 -4.25 64.38 0.07
CA SER A 226 -3.55 65.56 -0.46
C SER A 226 -4.47 66.46 -1.30
N GLU A 227 -5.35 65.88 -2.12
CA GLU A 227 -6.34 66.62 -2.92
C GLU A 227 -7.37 67.31 -2.01
N LEU A 228 -7.90 66.62 -0.99
CA LEU A 228 -8.84 67.18 -0.03
C LEU A 228 -8.21 68.34 0.75
N LYS A 229 -6.96 68.20 1.18
CA LYS A 229 -6.21 69.27 1.85
C LYS A 229 -6.05 70.51 0.96
N SER A 230 -5.78 70.32 -0.34
CA SER A 230 -5.69 71.43 -1.30
C SER A 230 -7.04 72.12 -1.52
N LYS A 231 -8.14 71.36 -1.65
CA LYS A 231 -9.51 71.89 -1.78
C LYS A 231 -9.93 72.65 -0.51
N SER A 232 -9.57 72.14 0.66
CA SER A 232 -9.79 72.80 1.94
C SER A 232 -9.16 74.19 1.97
N GLN A 233 -7.91 74.31 1.51
CA GLN A 233 -7.23 75.59 1.41
C GLN A 233 -7.95 76.55 0.46
N LEU A 234 -8.29 76.09 -0.76
CA LEU A 234 -9.00 76.92 -1.73
C LEU A 234 -10.37 77.42 -1.23
N LEU A 235 -11.13 76.57 -0.52
CA LEU A 235 -12.41 76.97 0.07
C LEU A 235 -12.26 77.92 1.27
N ASN A 236 -11.12 77.93 1.94
CA ASN A 236 -10.80 78.96 2.93
C ASN A 236 -10.49 80.29 2.26
N ASP A 237 -9.67 80.27 1.21
CA ASP A 237 -9.31 81.47 0.45
C ASP A 237 -10.55 82.11 -0.21
N ALA A 238 -11.43 81.30 -0.83
CA ALA A 238 -12.68 81.77 -1.43
C ALA A 238 -13.63 82.39 -0.40
N ASN A 239 -13.76 81.78 0.78
CA ASN A 239 -14.57 82.32 1.86
C ASN A 239 -14.04 83.67 2.39
N ASP A 240 -12.71 83.84 2.43
CA ASP A 240 -12.11 85.13 2.81
C ASP A 240 -12.35 86.21 1.74
N VAL A 241 -12.36 85.84 0.45
CA VAL A 241 -12.79 86.76 -0.63
C VAL A 241 -14.25 87.18 -0.45
N VAL A 242 -15.17 86.23 -0.24
CA VAL A 242 -16.59 86.51 -0.02
C VAL A 242 -16.79 87.45 1.18
N LYS A 243 -16.09 87.21 2.29
CA LYS A 243 -16.14 88.10 3.46
C LYS A 243 -15.64 89.52 3.14
N ARG A 244 -14.56 89.66 2.37
CA ARG A 244 -14.07 90.98 1.94
C ARG A 244 -15.10 91.70 1.08
N GLN A 245 -15.66 91.02 0.08
CA GLN A 245 -16.68 91.57 -0.81
C GLN A 245 -17.97 91.95 -0.06
N GLU A 246 -18.37 91.19 0.96
CA GLU A 246 -19.51 91.51 1.82
C GLU A 246 -19.27 92.84 2.56
N VAL A 247 -18.06 93.04 3.11
CA VAL A 247 -17.71 94.30 3.79
C VAL A 247 -17.70 95.47 2.81
N GLU A 248 -17.11 95.30 1.61
CA GLU A 248 -17.08 96.33 0.57
C GLU A 248 -18.50 96.73 0.13
N LEU A 249 -19.40 95.76 -0.04
CA LEU A 249 -20.80 96.06 -0.38
C LEU A 249 -21.56 96.77 0.72
N GLN A 250 -21.33 96.39 1.98
CA GLN A 250 -21.92 97.11 3.10
C GLN A 250 -21.47 98.56 3.15
N MET A 251 -20.23 98.86 2.76
CA MET A 251 -19.74 100.24 2.62
C MET A 251 -20.43 100.96 1.46
N LEU A 252 -20.51 100.34 0.28
CA LEU A 252 -21.19 100.93 -0.89
C LEU A 252 -22.67 101.23 -0.59
N LYS A 253 -23.37 100.31 0.08
CA LYS A 253 -24.76 100.50 0.49
C LYS A 253 -24.93 101.70 1.43
N LYS A 254 -24.01 101.88 2.39
CA LYS A 254 -24.03 103.06 3.28
C LYS A 254 -23.82 104.35 2.50
N ALA A 255 -22.87 104.36 1.55
CA ALA A 255 -22.60 105.51 0.70
C ALA A 255 -23.82 105.90 -0.16
N VAL A 256 -24.53 104.92 -0.75
CA VAL A 256 -25.77 105.19 -1.50
C VAL A 256 -26.87 105.73 -0.59
N LEU A 257 -27.06 105.17 0.61
CA LEU A 257 -28.04 105.69 1.59
C LEU A 257 -27.73 107.13 2.04
N GLU A 258 -26.46 107.50 2.16
CA GLU A 258 -26.06 108.88 2.45
C GLU A 258 -26.40 109.80 1.27
N LYS A 259 -26.13 109.38 0.03
CA LYS A 259 -26.48 110.13 -1.18
C LYS A 259 -27.99 110.30 -1.36
N GLU A 260 -28.78 109.28 -1.06
CA GLU A 260 -30.25 109.36 -1.06
C GLU A 260 -30.75 110.41 -0.07
N LYS A 261 -30.17 110.48 1.15
CA LYS A 261 -30.52 111.50 2.15
C LYS A 261 -30.13 112.91 1.70
N GLU A 262 -28.92 113.09 1.14
CA GLU A 262 -28.48 114.38 0.57
C GLU A 262 -29.43 114.86 -0.53
N LEU A 263 -29.87 113.93 -1.39
CA LEU A 263 -30.76 114.25 -2.49
C LEU A 263 -32.19 114.55 -2.01
N GLU A 264 -32.70 113.81 -1.02
CA GLU A 264 -33.98 114.09 -0.36
C GLU A 264 -34.02 115.49 0.27
N ILE A 265 -32.92 115.92 0.91
CA ILE A 265 -32.77 117.30 1.42
C ILE A 265 -32.79 118.30 0.24
N SER A 266 -32.09 117.99 -0.86
CA SER A 266 -32.05 118.84 -2.05
C SER A 266 -33.43 119.00 -2.70
N ILE A 267 -34.23 117.93 -2.77
CA ILE A 267 -35.61 117.95 -3.27
C ILE A 267 -36.49 118.83 -2.38
N LYS A 268 -36.38 118.71 -1.05
CA LYS A 268 -37.14 119.56 -0.11
C LYS A 268 -36.78 121.03 -0.24
N LEU A 269 -35.50 121.33 -0.42
CA LEU A 269 -35.04 122.70 -0.63
C LEU A 269 -35.55 123.28 -1.95
N HIS A 270 -35.52 122.49 -3.04
CA HIS A 270 -36.05 122.89 -4.34
C HIS A 270 -37.57 123.11 -4.30
N LYS A 271 -38.35 122.23 -3.67
CA LYS A 271 -39.81 122.43 -3.47
C LYS A 271 -40.12 123.73 -2.72
N LEU A 272 -39.35 124.05 -1.68
CA LEU A 272 -39.50 125.30 -0.94
C LEU A 272 -39.15 126.52 -1.81
N GLU A 273 -38.17 126.40 -2.71
CA GLU A 273 -37.83 127.44 -3.68
C GLU A 273 -38.92 127.61 -4.75
N GLU A 274 -39.51 126.52 -5.22
CA GLU A 274 -40.66 126.53 -6.13
C GLU A 274 -41.90 127.20 -5.48
N GLU A 275 -42.23 126.84 -4.24
CA GLU A 275 -43.30 127.48 -3.46
C GLU A 275 -43.05 128.99 -3.30
N LYS A 276 -41.81 129.41 -3.04
CA LYS A 276 -41.43 130.83 -2.98
C LYS A 276 -41.64 131.54 -4.32
N LEU A 277 -41.31 130.88 -5.44
CA LEU A 277 -41.55 131.41 -6.78
C LEU A 277 -43.04 131.50 -7.08
N GLU A 278 -43.86 130.52 -6.70
CA GLU A 278 -45.31 130.55 -6.86
C GLU A 278 -45.93 131.69 -6.03
N VAL A 279 -45.47 131.91 -4.80
CA VAL A 279 -45.89 133.04 -3.97
C VAL A 279 -45.48 134.37 -4.61
N ALA A 280 -44.26 134.47 -5.15
CA ALA A 280 -43.82 135.65 -5.90
C ALA A 280 -44.67 135.88 -7.17
N GLU A 281 -45.05 134.80 -7.88
CA GLU A 281 -45.92 134.81 -9.06
C GLU A 281 -47.32 135.33 -8.71
N LYS A 282 -47.97 134.75 -7.70
CA LYS A 282 -49.28 135.21 -7.20
C LYS A 282 -49.25 136.66 -6.72
N ASN A 283 -48.16 137.08 -6.08
CA ASN A 283 -47.98 138.48 -5.65
C ASN A 283 -47.85 139.44 -6.85
N LEU A 284 -47.11 139.04 -7.89
CA LEU A 284 -47.02 139.83 -9.12
C LEU A 284 -48.34 139.84 -9.89
N GLU A 285 -49.06 138.72 -9.95
CA GLU A 285 -50.38 138.63 -10.56
C GLU A 285 -51.38 139.54 -9.84
N LYS A 286 -51.41 139.49 -8.51
CA LYS A 286 -52.22 140.38 -7.67
C LYS A 286 -51.89 141.86 -7.94
N ARG A 287 -50.61 142.24 -7.87
CA ARG A 287 -50.18 143.62 -8.20
C ARG A 287 -50.57 144.02 -9.62
N THR A 288 -50.53 143.08 -10.57
CA THR A 288 -50.93 143.31 -11.95
C THR A 288 -52.44 143.54 -12.06
N MET A 289 -53.26 142.77 -11.36
CA MET A 289 -54.72 142.95 -11.32
C MET A 289 -55.13 144.25 -10.62
N GLU A 290 -54.54 144.54 -9.45
CA GLU A 290 -54.74 145.81 -8.73
C GLU A 290 -54.35 147.00 -9.62
N TRP A 291 -53.21 146.93 -10.30
CA TRP A 291 -52.79 147.95 -11.26
C TRP A 291 -53.75 148.08 -12.46
N LEU A 292 -54.33 146.97 -12.96
CA LEU A 292 -55.33 147.03 -14.03
C LEU A 292 -56.62 147.70 -13.57
N LEU A 293 -57.05 147.46 -12.32
CA LEU A 293 -58.20 148.11 -11.69
C LEU A 293 -57.93 149.60 -11.46
N GLU A 294 -56.79 149.96 -10.85
CA GLU A 294 -56.38 151.36 -10.67
C GLU A 294 -56.27 152.08 -12.01
N ARG A 295 -55.78 151.42 -13.07
CA ARG A 295 -55.76 151.97 -14.43
C ARG A 295 -57.16 152.20 -14.97
N GLU A 296 -58.11 151.31 -14.68
CA GLU A 296 -59.51 151.45 -15.08
C GLU A 296 -60.20 152.57 -14.29
N GLU A 297 -59.89 152.72 -13.01
CA GLU A 297 -60.31 153.85 -12.18
C GLU A 297 -59.69 155.16 -12.66
N LEU A 298 -58.39 155.22 -12.98
CA LEU A 298 -57.77 156.37 -13.62
C LEU A 298 -58.41 156.67 -14.98
N LYS A 299 -58.89 155.66 -15.70
CA LYS A 299 -59.65 155.85 -16.94
C LYS A 299 -61.05 156.40 -16.66
N LYS A 300 -61.72 155.97 -15.58
CA LYS A 300 -62.99 156.54 -15.10
C LYS A 300 -62.80 157.97 -14.62
N LEU A 301 -61.80 158.26 -13.78
CA LEU A 301 -61.39 159.61 -13.38
C LEU A 301 -60.98 160.46 -14.57
N ARG A 302 -60.29 159.90 -15.57
CA ARG A 302 -60.03 160.60 -16.85
C ARG A 302 -61.33 160.94 -17.57
N ASN A 303 -62.31 160.05 -17.57
CA ASN A 303 -63.62 160.27 -18.20
C ASN A 303 -64.49 161.25 -17.39
N GLU A 304 -64.44 161.22 -16.06
CA GLU A 304 -65.10 162.16 -15.16
C GLU A 304 -64.43 163.54 -15.16
N ALA A 305 -63.10 163.58 -15.26
CA ALA A 305 -62.33 164.79 -15.54
C ALA A 305 -62.62 165.33 -16.95
N SER A 306 -62.96 164.47 -17.91
CA SER A 306 -63.44 164.92 -19.23
C SER A 306 -64.87 165.49 -19.21
N ALA A 307 -65.59 165.36 -18.10
CA ALA A 307 -66.95 165.88 -17.91
C ALA A 307 -67.03 167.15 -17.02
N LYS A 308 -65.92 167.58 -16.40
CA LYS A 308 -65.81 168.87 -15.70
C LYS A 308 -64.51 169.59 -16.08
N ALA A 309 -64.55 170.31 -17.19
CA ALA A 309 -63.50 171.23 -17.60
C ALA A 309 -63.96 172.67 -17.38
N ILE A 310 -63.43 173.32 -16.34
CA ILE A 310 -62.91 174.71 -16.29
C ILE A 310 -62.35 174.92 -14.86
N GLU A 311 -61.06 174.60 -14.67
CA GLU A 311 -60.03 175.41 -13.98
C GLU A 311 -58.80 174.57 -13.55
N ARG A 312 -57.64 175.01 -14.06
CA ARG A 312 -56.24 174.92 -13.55
C ARG A 312 -55.24 173.87 -14.08
N ASN A 313 -54.09 174.46 -14.39
CA ASN A 313 -52.85 174.02 -15.03
C ASN A 313 -51.81 173.45 -14.03
N GLU A 314 -52.26 172.88 -12.91
CA GLU A 314 -51.39 172.14 -11.96
C GLU A 314 -51.63 170.62 -12.06
N THR A 315 -52.84 170.18 -12.44
CA THR A 315 -53.20 168.77 -12.66
C THR A 315 -52.53 168.14 -13.90
N MET A 316 -52.12 168.95 -14.89
CA MET A 316 -51.47 168.47 -16.11
C MET A 316 -50.01 168.02 -15.87
N ASN A 317 -49.29 168.69 -14.96
CA ASN A 317 -47.93 168.27 -14.56
C ASN A 317 -47.96 167.02 -13.69
N ASP A 318 -48.94 166.91 -12.79
CA ASP A 318 -49.18 165.68 -12.04
C ASP A 318 -49.62 164.52 -12.95
N PHE A 319 -50.39 164.79 -14.01
CA PHE A 319 -50.73 163.80 -15.05
C PHE A 319 -49.49 163.32 -15.84
N ASN A 320 -48.58 164.23 -16.20
CA ASN A 320 -47.35 163.85 -16.89
C ASN A 320 -46.37 163.09 -15.96
N ARG A 321 -46.33 163.45 -14.67
CA ARG A 321 -45.53 162.76 -13.65
C ARG A 321 -46.07 161.36 -13.35
N THR A 322 -47.39 161.21 -13.21
CA THR A 322 -48.06 159.91 -13.05
C THR A 322 -47.92 159.04 -14.31
N LYS A 323 -47.97 159.62 -15.51
CA LYS A 323 -47.70 158.91 -16.76
C LYS A 323 -46.25 158.41 -16.85
N LYS A 324 -45.27 159.16 -16.36
CA LYS A 324 -43.87 158.72 -16.28
C LYS A 324 -43.70 157.57 -15.28
N LEU A 325 -44.25 157.71 -14.07
CA LEU A 325 -44.29 156.63 -13.08
C LEU A 325 -44.95 155.37 -13.62
N LEU A 326 -46.04 155.50 -14.38
CA LEU A 326 -46.71 154.38 -15.04
C LEU A 326 -45.79 153.65 -16.04
N THR A 327 -44.96 154.39 -16.76
CA THR A 327 -43.98 153.78 -17.68
C THR A 327 -42.79 153.15 -16.97
N ASP A 328 -42.42 153.65 -15.79
CA ASP A 328 -41.38 153.06 -14.94
C ASP A 328 -41.88 151.76 -14.28
N VAL A 329 -43.08 151.78 -13.67
CA VAL A 329 -43.75 150.59 -13.10
C VAL A 329 -43.99 149.52 -14.16
N LYS A 330 -44.37 149.89 -15.39
CA LYS A 330 -44.48 148.93 -16.51
C LYS A 330 -43.14 148.28 -16.86
N ARG A 331 -42.05 149.05 -16.85
CA ARG A 331 -40.70 148.52 -17.12
C ARG A 331 -40.25 147.60 -16.00
N GLU A 332 -40.52 147.95 -14.75
CA GLU A 332 -40.24 147.11 -13.59
C GLU A 332 -41.09 145.84 -13.56
N LEU A 333 -42.39 145.92 -13.89
CA LEU A 333 -43.29 144.76 -14.00
C LEU A 333 -42.83 143.80 -15.10
N VAL A 334 -42.51 144.32 -16.30
CA VAL A 334 -41.98 143.51 -17.40
C VAL A 334 -40.60 142.93 -17.06
N SER A 335 -39.75 143.67 -16.34
CA SER A 335 -38.46 143.17 -15.84
C SER A 335 -38.63 142.07 -14.80
N SER A 336 -39.60 142.22 -13.89
CA SER A 336 -39.94 141.24 -12.87
C SER A 336 -40.56 139.98 -13.47
N GLN A 337 -41.45 140.12 -14.45
CA GLN A 337 -42.01 139.01 -15.23
C GLN A 337 -40.92 138.25 -16.00
N LYS A 338 -39.99 138.96 -16.67
CA LYS A 338 -38.84 138.33 -17.34
C LYS A 338 -37.90 137.62 -16.35
N SER A 339 -37.68 138.21 -15.17
CA SER A 339 -36.90 137.60 -14.10
C SER A 339 -37.59 136.34 -13.55
N LEU A 340 -38.92 136.35 -13.41
CA LEU A 340 -39.69 135.20 -12.96
C LEU A 340 -39.66 134.07 -13.98
N VAL A 341 -39.87 134.37 -15.27
CA VAL A 341 -39.73 133.39 -16.36
C VAL A 341 -38.32 132.80 -16.42
N SER A 342 -37.27 133.63 -16.28
CA SER A 342 -35.89 133.14 -16.21
C SER A 342 -35.63 132.29 -14.96
N SER A 343 -36.25 132.63 -13.84
CA SER A 343 -36.16 131.84 -12.60
C SER A 343 -36.87 130.50 -12.74
N ARG A 344 -38.07 130.48 -13.33
CA ARG A 344 -38.85 129.26 -13.61
C ARG A 344 -38.12 128.30 -14.54
N LYS A 345 -37.50 128.85 -15.60
CA LYS A 345 -36.66 128.06 -16.51
C LYS A 345 -35.45 127.46 -15.77
N LYS A 346 -34.81 128.23 -14.89
CA LYS A 346 -33.69 127.74 -14.07
C LYS A 346 -34.13 126.65 -13.09
N THR A 347 -35.30 126.79 -12.45
CA THR A 347 -35.82 125.76 -11.53
C THR A 347 -36.22 124.48 -12.26
N GLU A 348 -36.76 124.58 -13.48
CA GLU A 348 -37.08 123.44 -14.36
C GLU A 348 -35.79 122.72 -14.85
N GLU A 349 -34.76 123.46 -15.24
CA GLU A 349 -33.44 122.89 -15.58
C GLU A 349 -32.80 122.17 -14.37
N GLN A 350 -32.95 122.73 -13.17
CA GLN A 350 -32.50 122.10 -11.92
C GLN A 350 -33.32 120.86 -11.56
N GLU A 351 -34.64 120.86 -11.81
CA GLU A 351 -35.52 119.71 -11.62
C GLU A 351 -35.11 118.54 -12.52
N GLY A 352 -34.88 118.79 -13.82
CA GLY A 352 -34.39 117.76 -14.74
C GLY A 352 -32.99 117.22 -14.36
N LEU A 353 -32.14 118.02 -13.70
CA LEU A 353 -30.87 117.54 -13.15
C LEU A 353 -31.06 116.67 -11.90
N LEU A 354 -32.01 117.03 -11.02
CA LEU A 354 -32.36 116.24 -9.83
C LEU A 354 -32.99 114.90 -10.23
N GLU A 355 -33.85 114.88 -11.25
CA GLU A 355 -34.48 113.67 -11.77
C GLU A 355 -33.45 112.70 -12.37
N LYS A 356 -32.45 113.21 -13.12
CA LYS A 356 -31.32 112.39 -13.59
C LYS A 356 -30.53 111.78 -12.45
N LYS A 357 -30.22 112.56 -11.41
CA LYS A 357 -29.51 112.07 -10.22
C LYS A 357 -30.32 111.02 -9.45
N MET A 358 -31.66 111.15 -9.39
CA MET A 358 -32.54 110.12 -8.84
C MET A 358 -32.44 108.80 -9.62
N ALA A 359 -32.53 108.88 -10.95
CA ALA A 359 -32.45 107.71 -11.81
C ALA A 359 -31.07 107.01 -11.70
N GLU A 360 -29.98 107.78 -11.67
CA GLU A 360 -28.63 107.25 -11.46
C GLU A 360 -28.47 106.57 -10.10
N LEU A 361 -29.04 107.12 -9.02
CA LEU A 361 -29.02 106.50 -7.69
C LEU A 361 -29.85 105.21 -7.61
N GLU A 362 -31.04 105.19 -8.22
CA GLU A 362 -31.86 103.99 -8.26
C GLU A 362 -31.18 102.87 -9.07
N GLU A 363 -30.50 103.22 -10.16
CA GLU A 363 -29.70 102.25 -10.93
C GLU A 363 -28.51 101.72 -10.10
N GLN A 364 -27.79 102.58 -9.38
CA GLN A 364 -26.72 102.15 -8.47
C GLN A 364 -27.26 101.19 -7.38
N LYS A 365 -28.43 101.47 -6.83
CA LYS A 365 -29.11 100.61 -5.85
C LYS A 365 -29.50 99.26 -6.47
N ASN A 366 -30.01 99.26 -7.70
CA ASN A 366 -30.32 98.03 -8.43
C ASN A 366 -29.06 97.19 -8.68
N ILE A 367 -27.95 97.81 -9.10
CA ILE A 367 -26.66 97.15 -9.30
C ILE A 367 -26.14 96.57 -7.98
N ILE A 368 -26.15 97.33 -6.88
CA ILE A 368 -25.73 96.84 -5.56
C ILE A 368 -26.61 95.68 -5.11
N ASN A 369 -27.93 95.73 -5.31
CA ASN A 369 -28.84 94.64 -4.94
C ASN A 369 -28.61 93.36 -5.78
N ALA A 370 -28.33 93.51 -7.08
CA ALA A 370 -27.97 92.40 -7.95
C ALA A 370 -26.65 91.76 -7.50
N TYR A 371 -25.62 92.57 -7.23
CA TYR A 371 -24.33 92.07 -6.77
C TYR A 371 -24.41 91.46 -5.35
N MET A 372 -25.23 92.02 -4.45
CA MET A 372 -25.53 91.39 -3.14
C MET A 372 -26.19 90.02 -3.28
N SER A 373 -27.11 89.87 -4.25
CA SER A 373 -27.74 88.57 -4.51
C SER A 373 -26.72 87.57 -5.04
N SER A 374 -25.89 87.97 -6.00
CA SER A 374 -24.79 87.14 -6.52
C SER A 374 -23.77 86.76 -5.44
N LEU A 375 -23.45 87.67 -4.52
CA LEU A 375 -22.53 87.37 -3.41
C LEU A 375 -23.12 86.35 -2.43
N LYS A 376 -24.43 86.44 -2.15
CA LYS A 376 -25.13 85.43 -1.35
C LYS A 376 -25.12 84.06 -2.03
N ASP A 377 -25.32 84.02 -3.34
CA ASP A 377 -25.25 82.77 -4.11
C ASP A 377 -23.83 82.16 -4.04
N ALA A 378 -22.79 82.99 -4.21
CA ALA A 378 -21.40 82.55 -4.05
C ALA A 378 -21.10 82.06 -2.63
N GLN A 379 -21.65 82.72 -1.60
CA GLN A 379 -21.53 82.26 -0.21
C GLN A 379 -22.19 80.89 0.01
N ILE A 380 -23.38 80.67 -0.55
CA ILE A 380 -24.08 79.39 -0.50
C ILE A 380 -23.27 78.31 -1.21
N GLU A 381 -22.71 78.61 -2.39
CA GLU A 381 -21.88 77.68 -3.14
C GLU A 381 -20.63 77.26 -2.37
N VAL A 382 -19.89 78.22 -1.77
CA VAL A 382 -18.72 77.94 -0.93
C VAL A 382 -19.10 77.05 0.27
N GLU A 383 -20.22 77.31 0.95
CA GLU A 383 -20.67 76.46 2.06
C GLU A 383 -21.12 75.08 1.59
N SER A 384 -21.76 74.99 0.41
CA SER A 384 -22.15 73.70 -0.18
C SER A 384 -20.93 72.82 -0.50
N GLU A 385 -19.88 73.42 -1.06
CA GLU A 385 -18.62 72.73 -1.35
C GLU A 385 -17.86 72.37 -0.06
N ARG A 386 -17.95 73.19 1.00
CA ARG A 386 -17.43 72.85 2.33
C ARG A 386 -18.12 71.63 2.93
N VAL A 387 -19.45 71.51 2.76
CA VAL A 387 -20.19 70.32 3.18
C VAL A 387 -19.73 69.09 2.38
N LYS A 388 -19.61 69.20 1.05
CA LYS A 388 -19.11 68.11 0.20
C LYS A 388 -17.68 67.68 0.59
N LEU A 389 -16.81 68.65 0.89
CA LEU A 389 -15.45 68.39 1.39
C LEU A 389 -15.48 67.62 2.71
N ARG A 390 -16.28 68.05 3.70
CA ARG A 390 -16.41 67.35 4.99
C ARG A 390 -16.87 65.90 4.83
N VAL A 391 -17.81 65.65 3.92
CA VAL A 391 -18.27 64.29 3.60
C VAL A 391 -17.14 63.47 2.98
N ALA A 392 -16.38 64.04 2.05
CA ALA A 392 -15.25 63.35 1.42
C ALA A 392 -14.10 63.07 2.41
N GLU A 393 -13.81 64.00 3.32
CA GLU A 393 -12.85 63.79 4.42
C GLU A 393 -13.29 62.69 5.38
N ALA A 394 -14.58 62.64 5.73
CA ALA A 394 -15.13 61.57 6.57
C ALA A 394 -14.97 60.20 5.90
N LYS A 395 -15.27 60.09 4.60
CA LYS A 395 -15.05 58.88 3.80
C LYS A 395 -13.56 58.51 3.73
N ASN A 396 -12.66 59.48 3.54
CA ASN A 396 -11.23 59.22 3.52
C ASN A 396 -10.70 58.68 4.86
N LYS A 397 -11.20 59.24 5.98
CA LYS A 397 -10.90 58.74 7.33
C LYS A 397 -11.43 57.33 7.57
N GLU A 398 -12.60 57.00 7.03
CA GLU A 398 -13.16 55.65 7.08
C GLU A 398 -12.29 54.66 6.31
N LEU A 399 -11.94 54.97 5.06
CA LEU A 399 -11.00 54.19 4.26
C LEU A 399 -9.66 53.99 4.99
N GLY A 400 -9.15 55.03 5.66
CA GLY A 400 -7.94 54.93 6.49
C GLY A 400 -8.07 53.93 7.65
N ARG A 401 -9.23 53.89 8.33
CA ARG A 401 -9.51 52.89 9.37
C ARG A 401 -9.61 51.49 8.79
N ASP A 402 -10.28 51.33 7.65
CA ASP A 402 -10.43 50.04 6.99
C ASP A 402 -9.09 49.50 6.52
N LEU A 403 -8.24 50.34 5.91
CA LEU A 403 -6.88 49.98 5.54
C LEU A 403 -6.03 49.55 6.73
N PHE A 404 -6.19 50.21 7.88
CA PHE A 404 -5.51 49.79 9.11
C PHE A 404 -5.96 48.39 9.57
N ARG A 405 -7.26 48.09 9.50
CA ARG A 405 -7.78 46.75 9.83
C ARG A 405 -7.30 45.70 8.84
N GLU A 406 -7.35 45.97 7.53
CA GLU A 406 -6.83 45.08 6.48
C GLU A 406 -5.33 44.83 6.66
N LYS A 407 -4.55 45.85 7.07
CA LYS A 407 -3.11 45.71 7.36
C LYS A 407 -2.87 44.77 8.53
N LYS A 408 -3.60 44.96 9.63
CA LYS A 408 -3.49 44.10 10.81
C LYS A 408 -3.83 42.64 10.47
N LEU A 409 -4.90 42.42 9.69
CA LEU A 409 -5.27 41.09 9.22
C LEU A 409 -4.19 40.47 8.33
N THR A 410 -3.60 41.25 7.43
CA THR A 410 -2.47 40.80 6.58
C THR A 410 -1.26 40.39 7.43
N ASP A 411 -0.94 41.15 8.49
CA ASP A 411 0.15 40.85 9.42
C ASP A 411 -0.14 39.57 10.24
N GLU A 412 -1.38 39.40 10.72
CA GLU A 412 -1.84 38.20 11.44
C GLU A 412 -1.76 36.95 10.55
N LEU A 413 -2.24 37.03 9.30
CA LEU A 413 -2.13 35.95 8.32
C LEU A 413 -0.67 35.65 7.97
N GLN A 414 0.20 36.66 7.90
CA GLN A 414 1.63 36.45 7.68
C GLN A 414 2.29 35.70 8.83
N GLN A 415 1.86 35.95 10.08
CA GLN A 415 2.32 35.17 11.22
C GLN A 415 1.80 33.73 11.19
N GLN A 416 0.53 33.52 10.84
CA GLN A 416 -0.02 32.17 10.68
C GLN A 416 0.74 31.38 9.62
N LEU A 417 1.01 32.00 8.46
CA LEU A 417 1.76 31.37 7.38
C LEU A 417 3.19 31.03 7.81
N LYS A 418 3.85 31.86 8.62
CA LYS A 418 5.16 31.52 9.22
C LYS A 418 5.08 30.30 10.14
N ARG A 419 4.05 30.20 10.99
CA ARG A 419 3.85 29.03 11.86
C ARG A 419 3.61 27.76 11.03
N GLU A 420 2.73 27.83 10.02
CA GLU A 420 2.46 26.72 9.11
C GLU A 420 3.74 26.28 8.37
N ARG A 421 4.59 27.21 7.93
CA ARG A 421 5.91 26.88 7.35
C ARG A 421 6.82 26.15 8.33
N SER A 422 6.90 26.60 9.58
CA SER A 422 7.70 25.92 10.60
C SER A 422 7.17 24.52 10.92
N SER A 423 5.84 24.34 10.98
CA SER A 423 5.22 23.02 11.16
C SER A 423 5.48 22.10 9.96
N LEU A 424 5.40 22.61 8.73
CA LEU A 424 5.74 21.88 7.52
C LEU A 424 7.21 21.46 7.49
N GLN A 425 8.11 22.36 7.89
CA GLN A 425 9.53 22.06 8.01
C GLN A 425 9.76 20.93 9.04
N GLN A 426 9.11 21.00 10.20
CA GLN A 426 9.19 19.94 11.20
C GLN A 426 8.69 18.59 10.65
N ALA A 427 7.54 18.57 9.94
CA ALA A 427 7.02 17.36 9.32
C ALA A 427 7.99 16.77 8.28
N THR A 428 8.65 17.63 7.51
CA THR A 428 9.69 17.24 6.53
C THR A 428 10.93 16.66 7.22
N GLU A 429 11.35 17.24 8.35
CA GLU A 429 12.44 16.70 9.16
C GLU A 429 12.06 15.34 9.77
N GLU A 430 10.83 15.17 10.27
CA GLU A 430 10.32 13.89 10.76
C GLU A 430 10.30 12.82 9.67
N LYS A 431 9.82 13.14 8.47
CA LYS A 431 9.90 12.25 7.29
C LYS A 431 11.35 11.83 7.05
N SER A 432 12.30 12.76 7.06
CA SER A 432 13.71 12.45 6.83
C SER A 432 14.30 11.52 7.91
N ARG A 433 13.83 11.62 9.17
CA ARG A 433 14.21 10.70 10.25
C ARG A 433 13.65 9.31 10.00
N LEU A 434 12.37 9.19 9.61
CA LEU A 434 11.75 7.92 9.25
C LEU A 434 12.43 7.27 8.04
N GLN A 435 12.82 8.05 7.03
CA GLN A 435 13.58 7.55 5.88
C GLN A 435 14.93 6.96 6.29
N LYS A 436 15.67 7.63 7.18
CA LYS A 436 16.92 7.09 7.72
C LYS A 436 16.70 5.83 8.55
N GLU A 437 15.62 5.76 9.33
CA GLU A 437 15.25 4.56 10.08
C GLU A 437 14.89 3.40 9.14
N LEU A 438 14.14 3.67 8.06
CA LEU A 438 13.82 2.69 7.03
C LEU A 438 15.08 2.16 6.33
N GLU A 439 16.01 3.03 5.96
CA GLU A 439 17.31 2.64 5.39
C GLU A 439 18.09 1.76 6.36
N HIS A 440 18.19 2.16 7.63
CA HIS A 440 18.84 1.36 8.66
C HIS A 440 18.20 -0.02 8.79
N LYS A 441 16.87 -0.10 8.91
CA LYS A 441 16.13 -1.37 9.01
C LYS A 441 16.28 -2.24 7.76
N ASN A 442 16.32 -1.66 6.57
CA ASN A 442 16.62 -2.39 5.34
C ASN A 442 18.03 -3.01 5.37
N THR A 443 19.04 -2.27 5.85
CA THR A 443 20.40 -2.84 5.97
C THR A 443 20.48 -3.95 7.01
N GLU A 444 19.73 -3.85 8.12
CA GLU A 444 19.62 -4.94 9.10
C GLU A 444 18.94 -6.16 8.49
N PHE A 445 17.83 -5.97 7.78
CA PHE A 445 17.09 -7.02 7.09
C PHE A 445 17.94 -7.72 6.02
N GLU A 446 18.72 -6.98 5.24
CA GLU A 446 19.62 -7.57 4.24
C GLU A 446 20.72 -8.42 4.90
N LYS A 447 21.28 -7.96 6.02
CA LYS A 447 22.27 -8.74 6.80
C LYS A 447 21.66 -10.02 7.37
N THR A 448 20.45 -9.96 7.94
CA THR A 448 19.77 -11.14 8.49
C THR A 448 19.36 -12.10 7.38
N HIS A 449 18.92 -11.60 6.22
CA HIS A 449 18.61 -12.40 5.04
C HIS A 449 19.83 -13.16 4.52
N ASN A 450 20.97 -12.47 4.37
CA ASN A 450 22.21 -13.09 3.92
C ASN A 450 22.72 -14.17 4.90
N LEU A 451 22.58 -13.94 6.22
CA LEU A 451 22.93 -14.94 7.23
C LEU A 451 22.01 -16.16 7.15
N LEU A 452 20.70 -15.94 7.02
CA LEU A 452 19.71 -17.00 6.84
C LEU A 452 20.00 -17.84 5.59
N GLN A 453 20.38 -17.20 4.47
CA GLN A 453 20.76 -17.89 3.24
C GLN A 453 21.98 -18.80 3.46
N LYS A 454 22.99 -18.34 4.19
CA LYS A 454 24.16 -19.17 4.57
C LYS A 454 23.75 -20.37 5.43
N LYS A 455 22.87 -20.16 6.42
CA LYS A 455 22.33 -21.25 7.24
C LYS A 455 21.50 -22.25 6.43
N ALA A 456 20.74 -21.77 5.45
CA ALA A 456 20.02 -22.64 4.52
C ALA A 456 20.97 -23.52 3.70
N SER A 457 22.11 -22.98 3.23
CA SER A 457 23.14 -23.79 2.57
C SER A 457 23.81 -24.79 3.51
N GLU A 458 24.14 -24.40 4.74
CA GLU A 458 24.69 -25.31 5.77
C GLU A 458 23.73 -26.49 6.06
N LEU A 459 22.42 -26.20 6.11
CA LEU A 459 21.40 -27.24 6.30
C LEU A 459 21.33 -28.22 5.13
N VAL A 460 21.44 -27.73 3.89
CA VAL A 460 21.48 -28.59 2.69
C VAL A 460 22.72 -29.48 2.70
N GLU A 461 23.87 -28.92 3.08
CA GLU A 461 25.12 -29.67 3.21
C GLU A 461 25.01 -30.77 4.29
N ALA A 462 24.47 -30.45 5.47
CA ALA A 462 24.24 -31.43 6.52
C ALA A 462 23.27 -32.55 6.09
N LYS A 463 22.22 -32.23 5.31
CA LYS A 463 21.31 -33.24 4.73
C LYS A 463 22.03 -34.16 3.75
N LEU A 464 22.92 -33.63 2.93
CA LEU A 464 23.73 -34.41 1.98
C LEU A 464 24.74 -35.30 2.72
N GLU A 465 25.36 -34.80 3.79
CA GLU A 465 26.27 -35.56 4.65
C GLU A 465 25.57 -36.74 5.31
N ILE A 466 24.37 -36.55 5.88
CA ILE A 466 23.54 -37.64 6.43
C ILE A 466 23.22 -38.68 5.34
N GLN A 467 22.87 -38.25 4.13
CA GLN A 467 22.60 -39.17 3.03
C GLN A 467 23.85 -39.97 2.64
N HIS A 468 25.01 -39.32 2.62
CA HIS A 468 26.30 -39.98 2.37
C HIS A 468 26.61 -41.03 3.43
N LEU A 469 26.58 -40.66 4.71
CA LEU A 469 26.83 -41.57 5.84
C LEU A 469 25.87 -42.76 5.84
N LYS A 470 24.58 -42.55 5.52
CA LYS A 470 23.63 -43.66 5.35
C LYS A 470 24.03 -44.62 4.23
N SER A 471 24.49 -44.10 3.09
CA SER A 471 24.92 -44.94 1.97
C SER A 471 26.16 -45.76 2.32
N GLU A 472 27.08 -45.19 3.09
CA GLU A 472 28.24 -45.90 3.63
C GLU A 472 27.83 -46.95 4.67
N GLN A 473 26.89 -46.63 5.57
CA GLN A 473 26.35 -47.55 6.56
C GLN A 473 25.75 -48.79 5.88
N VAL A 474 24.94 -48.60 4.84
CA VAL A 474 24.37 -49.71 4.04
C VAL A 474 25.48 -50.52 3.38
N SER A 475 26.52 -49.87 2.84
CA SER A 475 27.66 -50.58 2.25
C SER A 475 28.45 -51.40 3.27
N LEU A 476 28.68 -50.86 4.47
CA LEU A 476 29.36 -51.57 5.56
C LEU A 476 28.51 -52.72 6.06
N GLN A 477 27.19 -52.54 6.15
CA GLN A 477 26.27 -53.59 6.59
C GLN A 477 26.22 -54.75 5.60
N LEU A 478 26.17 -54.49 4.30
CA LEU A 478 26.26 -55.52 3.26
C LEU A 478 27.59 -56.27 3.32
N LEU A 479 28.71 -55.57 3.50
CA LEU A 479 30.02 -56.19 3.68
C LEU A 479 30.06 -57.08 4.93
N LEU A 480 29.38 -56.66 6.00
CA LEU A 480 29.30 -57.40 7.25
C LEU A 480 28.51 -58.70 7.08
N GLU A 481 27.37 -58.63 6.39
CA GLU A 481 26.55 -59.81 6.04
C GLU A 481 27.33 -60.80 5.16
N GLU A 482 28.08 -60.30 4.16
CA GLU A 482 28.95 -61.13 3.32
C GLU A 482 30.02 -61.84 4.17
N LYS A 483 30.69 -61.12 5.07
CA LYS A 483 31.72 -61.69 5.94
C LYS A 483 31.16 -62.66 6.99
N ASP A 484 29.99 -62.38 7.57
CA ASP A 484 29.30 -63.31 8.47
C ASP A 484 28.96 -64.62 7.73
N MET A 485 28.55 -64.55 6.46
CA MET A 485 28.29 -65.73 5.61
C MET A 485 29.56 -66.52 5.29
N GLU A 486 30.67 -65.84 4.95
CA GLU A 486 31.97 -66.49 4.72
C GLU A 486 32.46 -67.23 5.98
N ILE A 487 32.38 -66.59 7.15
CA ILE A 487 32.76 -67.20 8.43
C ILE A 487 31.86 -68.40 8.77
N LEU A 488 30.55 -68.31 8.51
CA LEU A 488 29.62 -69.44 8.72
C LEU A 488 29.97 -70.64 7.83
N ASP A 489 30.31 -70.41 6.57
CA ASP A 489 30.75 -71.48 5.66
C ASP A 489 32.07 -72.11 6.13
N ALA A 490 33.04 -71.28 6.55
CA ALA A 490 34.31 -71.75 7.09
C ALA A 490 34.13 -72.55 8.40
N GLN A 491 33.25 -72.10 9.31
CA GLN A 491 32.92 -72.82 10.54
C GLN A 491 32.27 -74.17 10.25
N LYS A 492 31.32 -74.21 9.31
CA LYS A 492 30.68 -75.47 8.90
C LYS A 492 31.70 -76.46 8.34
N LYS A 493 32.67 -75.99 7.56
CA LYS A 493 33.79 -76.81 7.05
C LYS A 493 34.68 -77.32 8.19
N MET A 494 35.03 -76.48 9.15
CA MET A 494 35.77 -76.92 10.35
C MET A 494 34.99 -77.97 11.16
N GLU A 495 33.69 -77.81 11.32
CA GLU A 495 32.85 -78.77 12.06
C GLU A 495 32.73 -80.12 11.33
N GLN A 496 32.64 -80.10 10.00
CA GLN A 496 32.76 -81.30 9.17
C GLN A 496 34.12 -81.98 9.37
N LEU A 497 35.23 -81.23 9.29
CA LEU A 497 36.56 -81.77 9.53
C LEU A 497 36.73 -82.33 10.95
N ASN A 498 36.17 -81.67 11.97
CA ASN A 498 36.20 -82.16 13.35
C ASN A 498 35.39 -83.45 13.53
N GLN A 499 34.24 -83.57 12.86
CA GLN A 499 33.44 -84.80 12.85
C GLN A 499 34.22 -85.94 12.17
N GLU A 500 34.87 -85.66 11.04
CA GLU A 500 35.76 -86.62 10.37
C GLU A 500 36.92 -87.06 11.28
N ILE A 501 37.52 -86.12 12.02
CA ILE A 501 38.56 -86.44 13.02
C ILE A 501 38.01 -87.33 14.13
N ALA A 502 36.82 -87.03 14.68
CA ALA A 502 36.21 -87.85 15.72
C ALA A 502 35.88 -89.26 15.21
N GLU A 503 35.42 -89.38 13.97
CA GLU A 503 35.20 -90.67 13.31
C GLU A 503 36.51 -91.46 13.14
N LEU A 504 37.56 -90.82 12.62
CA LEU A 504 38.89 -91.41 12.50
C LEU A 504 39.46 -91.83 13.86
N GLN A 505 39.30 -91.01 14.90
CA GLN A 505 39.69 -91.34 16.27
C GLN A 505 38.92 -92.55 16.80
N SER A 506 37.61 -92.61 16.60
CA SER A 506 36.78 -93.74 17.03
C SER A 506 37.17 -95.04 16.32
N LEU A 507 37.48 -94.96 15.03
CA LEU A 507 37.96 -96.07 14.21
C LEU A 507 39.33 -96.53 14.72
N MET A 508 40.24 -95.59 14.98
CA MET A 508 41.56 -95.88 15.56
C MET A 508 41.44 -96.56 16.93
N SER A 509 40.62 -96.03 17.85
CA SER A 509 40.40 -96.63 19.17
C SER A 509 39.72 -97.99 19.11
N SER A 510 38.75 -98.19 18.22
CA SER A 510 38.12 -99.49 18.01
C SER A 510 39.13 -100.52 17.51
N LYS A 511 40.00 -100.11 16.59
CA LYS A 511 41.06 -100.98 16.05
C LYS A 511 42.19 -101.22 17.04
N GLU A 512 42.55 -100.24 17.86
CA GLU A 512 43.49 -100.38 18.97
C GLU A 512 42.97 -101.36 20.03
N ALA A 513 41.66 -101.33 20.32
CA ALA A 513 41.02 -102.31 21.19
C ALA A 513 41.08 -103.73 20.60
N GLN A 514 40.85 -103.88 19.29
CA GLN A 514 41.02 -105.16 18.58
C GLN A 514 42.47 -105.65 18.66
N LEU A 515 43.46 -104.80 18.40
CA LEU A 515 44.88 -105.14 18.53
C LEU A 515 45.27 -105.51 19.96
N SER A 516 44.73 -104.80 20.96
CA SER A 516 44.96 -105.12 22.37
C SER A 516 44.38 -106.49 22.74
N GLN A 517 43.22 -106.83 22.19
CA GLN A 517 42.58 -108.13 22.36
C GLN A 517 43.40 -109.25 21.70
N THR A 518 43.87 -109.07 20.45
CA THR A 518 44.69 -110.09 19.79
C THR A 518 46.04 -110.27 20.49
N THR A 519 46.66 -109.17 20.93
CA THR A 519 47.90 -109.22 21.72
C THR A 519 47.69 -109.95 23.05
N ALA A 520 46.55 -109.77 23.72
CA ALA A 520 46.21 -110.51 24.93
C ALA A 520 46.01 -112.01 24.66
N MET A 521 45.32 -112.37 23.57
CA MET A 521 45.18 -113.77 23.14
C MET A 521 46.52 -114.41 22.78
N LEU A 522 47.43 -113.64 22.15
CA LEU A 522 48.79 -114.10 21.84
C LEU A 522 49.55 -114.39 23.14
N LYS A 523 49.48 -113.49 24.13
CA LYS A 523 50.06 -113.71 25.46
C LYS A 523 49.48 -114.94 26.17
N GLU A 524 48.17 -115.17 26.11
CA GLU A 524 47.52 -116.35 26.68
C GLU A 524 48.01 -117.64 25.98
N LYS A 525 48.21 -117.60 24.65
CA LYS A 525 48.80 -118.71 23.90
C LYS A 525 50.26 -118.94 24.26
N ASP A 526 51.05 -117.88 24.42
CA ASP A 526 52.44 -117.98 24.89
C ASP A 526 52.51 -118.56 26.31
N GLU A 527 51.60 -118.16 27.21
CA GLU A 527 51.45 -118.75 28.55
C GLU A 527 51.04 -120.23 28.46
N CYS A 528 50.14 -120.60 27.54
CA CYS A 528 49.74 -122.00 27.31
C CYS A 528 50.90 -122.84 26.76
N VAL A 529 51.71 -122.31 25.85
CA VAL A 529 52.95 -122.94 25.37
C VAL A 529 53.96 -123.09 26.51
N GLN A 530 54.08 -122.09 27.39
CA GLN A 530 54.94 -122.16 28.57
C GLN A 530 54.46 -123.24 29.56
N ILE A 531 53.15 -123.40 29.73
CA ILE A 531 52.55 -124.49 30.52
C ILE A 531 52.84 -125.85 29.88
N MET A 532 52.62 -126.01 28.56
CA MET A 532 52.96 -127.24 27.84
C MET A 532 54.46 -127.57 27.92
N GLN A 533 55.33 -126.57 27.90
CA GLN A 533 56.77 -126.74 28.06
C GLN A 533 57.12 -127.23 29.48
N ASN A 534 56.42 -126.75 30.50
CA ASN A 534 56.56 -127.21 31.88
C ASN A 534 56.04 -128.66 32.05
N GLU A 535 54.91 -129.02 31.44
CA GLU A 535 54.37 -130.39 31.42
C GLU A 535 55.29 -131.37 30.67
N LEU A 536 55.93 -130.93 29.58
CA LEU A 536 56.93 -131.71 28.85
C LEU A 536 58.17 -131.99 29.70
N ASN A 537 58.59 -131.03 30.51
CA ASN A 537 59.71 -131.24 31.44
C ASN A 537 59.35 -132.19 32.59
N ASP A 538 58.10 -132.15 33.08
CA ASP A 538 57.59 -133.04 34.14
C ASP A 538 57.45 -134.50 33.65
N THR A 539 56.98 -134.69 32.40
CA THR A 539 56.92 -136.02 31.76
C THR A 539 58.31 -136.60 31.47
N LYS A 540 59.30 -135.76 31.14
CA LYS A 540 60.70 -136.19 30.96
C LYS A 540 61.35 -136.68 32.27
N LEU A 541 60.94 -136.10 33.40
CA LEU A 541 61.37 -136.52 34.74
C LEU A 541 60.75 -137.88 35.12
N LYS A 542 59.47 -138.08 34.79
CA LYS A 542 58.76 -139.38 34.95
C LYS A 542 59.30 -140.50 34.05
N VAL A 543 59.77 -140.19 32.83
CA VAL A 543 60.47 -141.17 31.96
C VAL A 543 61.81 -141.58 32.57
N SER A 544 62.51 -140.67 33.25
CA SER A 544 63.78 -140.96 33.93
C SER A 544 63.60 -141.84 35.18
N GLU A 545 62.46 -141.74 35.88
CA GLU A 545 62.09 -142.65 36.98
C GLU A 545 61.62 -144.03 36.48
N ALA A 546 61.00 -144.10 35.31
CA ALA A 546 60.54 -145.36 34.70
C ALA A 546 61.71 -146.22 34.16
N GLU A 547 62.79 -145.61 33.67
CA GLU A 547 63.99 -146.30 33.19
C GLU A 547 64.77 -147.00 34.32
N ALA A 548 64.75 -146.44 35.54
CA ALA A 548 65.42 -147.01 36.71
C ALA A 548 64.68 -148.20 37.37
N MET A 549 63.37 -148.37 37.10
CA MET A 549 62.56 -149.46 37.67
C MET A 549 62.51 -150.72 36.80
N VAL A 550 62.92 -150.66 35.52
CA VAL A 550 62.89 -151.80 34.59
C VAL A 550 64.03 -152.81 34.84
N GLU A 551 65.11 -152.43 35.51
CA GLU A 551 66.25 -153.32 35.82
C GLU A 551 66.04 -154.20 37.07
N GLN A 552 65.04 -153.89 37.93
CA GLN A 552 64.68 -154.69 39.11
C GLN A 552 63.46 -155.61 38.92
N ILE A 553 62.78 -155.56 37.76
CA ILE A 553 61.54 -156.32 37.47
C ILE A 553 61.80 -157.72 36.85
N VAL A 554 63.04 -158.07 36.48
CA VAL A 554 63.34 -159.41 35.90
C VAL A 554 63.55 -160.52 36.95
N ASP A 555 63.81 -160.21 38.22
CA ASP A 555 64.20 -161.26 39.19
C ASP A 555 63.14 -161.65 40.23
N LEU A 556 62.08 -160.86 40.48
CA LEU A 556 61.19 -161.15 41.62
C LEU A 556 59.71 -160.77 41.43
N THR A 557 59.05 -161.24 40.37
CA THR A 557 57.58 -161.44 40.47
C THR A 557 57.07 -162.63 39.67
N ASN A 558 57.57 -163.80 40.08
CA ASN A 558 56.75 -165.00 40.23
C ASN A 558 55.73 -164.73 41.36
N LYS A 559 54.49 -164.37 40.99
CA LYS A 559 53.19 -164.49 41.72
C LYS A 559 52.34 -163.21 41.64
N LEU A 560 51.23 -163.35 40.89
CA LEU A 560 49.90 -162.79 41.18
C LEU A 560 49.73 -161.26 41.15
N VAL A 561 48.63 -160.63 40.70
CA VAL A 561 47.38 -160.99 40.02
C VAL A 561 46.60 -159.66 39.96
N ILE A 562 46.03 -159.34 38.78
CA ILE A 562 44.76 -158.63 38.49
C ILE A 562 44.51 -157.20 39.01
N SER A 563 43.72 -156.47 38.19
CA SER A 563 42.74 -155.39 38.49
C SER A 563 43.23 -153.99 38.10
N ILE A 564 42.52 -153.12 37.36
CA ILE A 564 41.10 -153.01 36.97
C ILE A 564 41.01 -152.16 35.69
N ARG A 565 39.92 -152.36 34.94
CA ARG A 565 39.57 -151.71 33.66
C ARG A 565 39.17 -150.24 33.82
N ASP A 566 39.52 -149.49 32.77
CA ASP A 566 38.87 -148.29 32.23
C ASP A 566 37.37 -148.48 31.90
N LYS A 567 36.75 -147.32 31.57
CA LYS A 567 35.60 -147.04 30.70
C LYS A 567 34.51 -146.27 31.45
N ASP A 568 34.28 -145.00 31.13
CA ASP A 568 33.63 -144.42 29.93
C ASP A 568 32.18 -144.05 30.29
N ASP A 569 31.68 -143.02 29.60
CA ASP A 569 30.27 -142.86 29.21
C ASP A 569 29.27 -142.47 30.34
N ASP A 570 28.30 -141.59 30.17
CA ASP A 570 27.86 -140.77 29.05
C ASP A 570 26.72 -139.85 29.58
N VAL A 571 26.41 -138.83 28.78
CA VAL A 571 25.03 -138.42 28.45
C VAL A 571 24.15 -137.56 29.39
N LEU A 572 23.97 -136.32 28.88
CA LEU A 572 22.72 -135.55 28.59
C LEU A 572 21.78 -135.11 29.72
N GLN A 573 21.43 -133.81 29.72
CA GLN A 573 20.24 -133.22 29.05
C GLN A 573 20.08 -131.79 29.62
N LEU A 574 20.24 -130.75 28.80
CA LEU A 574 19.19 -130.03 28.06
C LEU A 574 18.11 -129.41 28.96
N ASN A 575 17.88 -128.12 28.74
CA ASN A 575 16.59 -127.69 28.24
C ASN A 575 16.77 -126.53 27.25
N ASP A 576 16.24 -126.76 26.05
CA ASP A 576 15.81 -125.80 25.05
C ASP A 576 14.50 -125.12 25.48
N ASP A 577 14.26 -123.90 24.99
CA ASP A 577 13.21 -123.57 23.99
C ASP A 577 13.15 -122.02 23.81
N LEU A 578 13.42 -121.46 22.62
CA LEU A 578 12.49 -121.25 21.48
C LEU A 578 11.40 -120.20 21.82
N SER A 579 11.07 -119.14 21.06
CA SER A 579 11.13 -118.87 19.63
C SER A 579 10.71 -117.42 19.32
N ASN A 580 11.33 -116.81 18.30
CA ASN A 580 10.74 -116.07 17.17
C ASN A 580 9.85 -114.80 17.30
N ASN A 581 10.45 -113.69 16.85
CA ASN A 581 10.08 -112.81 15.71
C ASN A 581 8.85 -111.86 15.70
N LEU A 582 9.20 -110.62 15.32
CA LEU A 582 8.52 -109.58 14.52
C LEU A 582 7.58 -108.52 15.16
N GLN A 583 8.19 -107.33 15.29
CA GLN A 583 7.76 -106.00 14.78
C GLN A 583 6.94 -105.01 15.66
N GLN A 584 7.43 -103.76 15.59
CA GLN A 584 6.90 -102.43 16.02
C GLN A 584 7.35 -101.96 17.41
N GLN A 585 7.91 -100.77 17.69
CA GLN A 585 8.18 -99.51 16.97
C GLN A 585 9.31 -98.80 17.75
N LEU A 586 10.40 -98.38 17.10
CA LEU A 586 10.71 -97.04 16.59
C LEU A 586 10.62 -95.86 17.59
N PHE A 587 11.74 -95.16 17.67
CA PHE A 587 12.07 -94.05 18.56
C PHE A 587 11.14 -92.83 18.49
N LYS A 588 11.10 -92.16 19.64
CA LYS A 588 10.53 -90.85 20.00
C LYS A 588 10.62 -89.78 18.90
N LYS A 589 9.49 -89.09 18.70
CA LYS A 589 9.31 -87.87 17.92
C LYS A 589 8.90 -86.74 18.88
N PRO A 590 9.61 -85.59 18.94
CA PRO A 590 9.00 -84.35 19.42
C PRO A 590 8.55 -83.55 18.19
N LYS A 591 7.25 -83.59 17.94
CA LYS A 591 6.59 -82.89 16.84
C LYS A 591 6.02 -81.57 17.36
N ASP A 592 6.83 -80.59 17.76
CA ASP A 592 6.30 -79.30 18.23
C ASP A 592 7.10 -78.02 17.89
N ASN A 593 8.24 -78.08 17.19
CA ASN A 593 8.97 -76.83 16.86
C ASN A 593 8.54 -76.18 15.52
N MET A 594 8.13 -76.99 14.54
CA MET A 594 7.64 -76.49 13.24
C MET A 594 6.30 -75.77 13.32
N ARG A 595 5.47 -76.04 14.35
CA ARG A 595 4.14 -75.43 14.49
C ARG A 595 4.20 -74.04 15.14
N LEU A 596 5.18 -73.80 16.01
CA LEU A 596 5.44 -72.50 16.65
C LEU A 596 6.19 -71.56 15.69
N GLN A 597 7.25 -72.02 15.01
CA GLN A 597 7.92 -71.22 13.97
C GLN A 597 7.01 -70.88 12.79
N LYS A 598 6.14 -71.80 12.37
CA LYS A 598 5.14 -71.53 11.31
C LYS A 598 4.11 -70.49 11.75
N LYS A 599 3.64 -70.54 13.01
CA LYS A 599 2.73 -69.52 13.55
C LYS A 599 3.41 -68.15 13.69
N GLN A 600 4.68 -68.11 14.05
CA GLN A 600 5.46 -66.88 14.22
C GLN A 600 5.74 -66.22 12.85
N LEU A 601 6.13 -67.00 11.85
CA LEU A 601 6.26 -66.55 10.46
C LEU A 601 4.91 -66.18 9.84
N GLU A 602 3.81 -66.87 10.16
CA GLU A 602 2.46 -66.48 9.71
C GLU A 602 2.03 -65.14 10.33
N THR A 603 2.34 -64.87 11.60
CA THR A 603 2.05 -63.56 12.23
C THR A 603 2.95 -62.43 11.74
N GLU A 604 4.22 -62.69 11.47
CA GLU A 604 5.13 -61.70 10.87
C GLU A 604 4.78 -61.42 9.40
N LEU A 605 4.39 -62.45 8.64
CA LEU A 605 3.87 -62.29 7.28
C LEU A 605 2.56 -61.49 7.28
N GLU A 606 1.67 -61.71 8.26
CA GLU A 606 0.42 -60.96 8.34
C GLU A 606 0.63 -59.53 8.83
N LEU A 607 1.57 -59.27 9.75
CA LEU A 607 1.97 -57.92 10.16
C LEU A 607 2.69 -57.15 9.05
N THR A 608 3.53 -57.81 8.26
CA THR A 608 4.20 -57.18 7.10
C THR A 608 3.23 -56.93 5.96
N LYS A 609 2.27 -57.83 5.71
CA LYS A 609 1.15 -57.56 4.80
C LYS A 609 0.29 -56.40 5.28
N GLU A 610 0.01 -56.30 6.58
CA GLU A 610 -0.78 -55.20 7.13
C GLU A 610 -0.01 -53.87 7.11
N SER A 611 1.30 -53.89 7.37
CA SER A 611 2.19 -52.72 7.21
C SER A 611 2.31 -52.30 5.75
N LEU A 612 2.38 -53.26 4.82
CA LEU A 612 2.35 -53.00 3.38
C LEU A 612 1.01 -52.38 2.97
N ARG A 613 -0.12 -52.91 3.46
CA ARG A 613 -1.44 -52.30 3.25
C ARG A 613 -1.55 -50.90 3.84
N GLN A 614 -0.98 -50.66 5.01
CA GLN A 614 -0.95 -49.34 5.64
C GLN A 614 -0.14 -48.35 4.81
N LYS A 615 1.04 -48.76 4.29
CA LYS A 615 1.87 -47.93 3.42
C LYS A 615 1.25 -47.69 2.06
N GLU A 616 0.59 -48.70 1.48
CA GLU A 616 -0.25 -48.53 0.30
C GLU A 616 -1.37 -47.52 0.56
N MET A 617 -2.01 -47.55 1.73
CA MET A 617 -3.01 -46.55 2.12
C MET A 617 -2.43 -45.13 2.27
N GLU A 618 -1.23 -44.98 2.86
CA GLU A 618 -0.55 -43.68 3.00
C GLU A 618 -0.15 -43.09 1.66
N ILE A 619 0.37 -43.92 0.73
CA ILE A 619 0.70 -43.50 -0.64
C ILE A 619 -0.55 -43.04 -1.38
N LEU A 620 -1.65 -43.80 -1.26
CA LEU A 620 -2.93 -43.42 -1.85
C LEU A 620 -3.49 -42.12 -1.25
N ALA A 621 -3.20 -41.80 0.01
CA ALA A 621 -3.57 -40.53 0.62
C ALA A 621 -2.69 -39.37 0.12
N ALA A 622 -1.37 -39.58 0.00
CA ALA A 622 -0.43 -38.59 -0.50
C ALA A 622 -0.69 -38.25 -1.99
N GLU A 623 -1.00 -39.25 -2.82
CA GLU A 623 -1.38 -39.03 -4.21
C GLU A 623 -2.65 -38.18 -4.32
N ARG A 624 -3.66 -38.40 -3.46
CA ARG A 624 -4.88 -37.56 -3.42
C ARG A 624 -4.54 -36.12 -3.03
N ALA A 625 -3.68 -35.90 -2.05
CA ALA A 625 -3.28 -34.57 -1.62
C ALA A 625 -2.54 -33.79 -2.73
N LEU A 626 -1.65 -34.46 -3.47
CA LEU A 626 -0.94 -33.86 -4.61
C LEU A 626 -1.91 -33.44 -5.73
N THR A 627 -2.90 -34.28 -6.04
CA THR A 627 -3.89 -33.93 -7.08
C THR A 627 -4.74 -32.70 -6.73
N VAL A 628 -5.09 -32.50 -5.46
CA VAL A 628 -5.82 -31.29 -5.01
C VAL A 628 -4.94 -30.04 -5.19
N LYS A 629 -3.65 -30.14 -4.87
CA LYS A 629 -2.70 -29.01 -5.03
C LYS A 629 -2.48 -28.63 -6.50
N ASP A 630 -2.45 -29.59 -7.41
CA ASP A 630 -2.34 -29.32 -8.85
C ASP A 630 -3.57 -28.57 -9.39
N GLU A 631 -4.78 -28.85 -8.89
CA GLU A 631 -6.01 -28.14 -9.27
C GLU A 631 -6.03 -26.69 -8.73
N GLU A 632 -5.56 -26.46 -7.51
CA GLU A 632 -5.38 -25.12 -6.94
C GLU A 632 -4.42 -24.27 -7.80
N LEU A 633 -3.27 -24.83 -8.19
CA LEU A 633 -2.28 -24.12 -9.03
C LEU A 633 -2.85 -23.76 -10.40
N LYS A 634 -3.63 -24.66 -11.01
CA LYS A 634 -4.29 -24.40 -12.29
C LYS A 634 -5.30 -23.26 -12.22
N MET A 635 -6.02 -23.12 -11.10
CA MET A 635 -6.94 -22.01 -10.85
C MET A 635 -6.20 -20.69 -10.66
N VAL A 636 -5.05 -20.71 -9.96
CA VAL A 636 -4.19 -19.52 -9.79
C VAL A 636 -3.62 -19.07 -11.13
N LEU A 637 -3.12 -20.00 -11.97
CA LEU A 637 -2.61 -19.66 -13.30
C LEU A 637 -3.68 -19.01 -14.19
N LYS A 638 -4.92 -19.52 -14.20
CA LYS A 638 -6.02 -18.88 -14.94
C LYS A 638 -6.33 -17.47 -14.44
N ARG A 639 -6.28 -17.24 -13.13
CA ARG A 639 -6.46 -15.90 -12.55
C ARG A 639 -5.31 -14.98 -12.95
N LEU A 640 -4.10 -15.50 -13.03
CA LEU A 640 -2.92 -14.76 -13.46
C LEU A 640 -3.04 -14.37 -14.95
N ASP A 641 -3.44 -15.30 -15.83
CA ASP A 641 -3.72 -15.01 -17.24
C ASP A 641 -4.80 -13.94 -17.43
N THR A 642 -5.86 -13.96 -16.62
CA THR A 642 -6.88 -12.90 -16.68
C THR A 642 -6.33 -11.55 -16.24
N LYS A 643 -5.46 -11.53 -15.22
CA LYS A 643 -4.82 -10.31 -14.75
C LYS A 643 -3.81 -9.77 -15.77
N GLU A 644 -3.07 -10.65 -16.44
CA GLU A 644 -2.15 -10.28 -17.52
C GLU A 644 -2.89 -9.65 -18.71
N LYS A 645 -4.05 -10.20 -19.09
CA LYS A 645 -4.91 -9.60 -20.13
C LYS A 645 -5.50 -8.25 -19.72
N GLU A 646 -5.89 -8.08 -18.46
CA GLU A 646 -6.31 -6.78 -17.92
C GLU A 646 -5.16 -5.76 -17.98
N PHE A 647 -3.95 -6.18 -17.62
CA PHE A 647 -2.76 -5.34 -17.71
C PHE A 647 -2.40 -4.93 -19.15
N GLU A 648 -2.46 -5.87 -20.10
CA GLU A 648 -2.20 -5.54 -21.51
C GLU A 648 -3.25 -4.56 -22.05
N LYS A 649 -4.52 -4.72 -21.67
CA LYS A 649 -5.59 -3.79 -22.04
C LYS A 649 -5.33 -2.38 -21.48
N ILE A 650 -4.96 -2.26 -20.20
CA ILE A 650 -4.63 -0.96 -19.59
C ILE A 650 -3.44 -0.32 -20.29
N LYS A 651 -2.45 -1.11 -20.68
CA LYS A 651 -1.28 -0.62 -21.41
C LYS A 651 -1.63 -0.13 -22.83
N GLU A 652 -2.49 -0.84 -23.54
CA GLU A 652 -3.02 -0.38 -24.83
C GLU A 652 -3.83 0.92 -24.70
N GLU A 653 -4.63 1.06 -23.63
CA GLU A 653 -5.37 2.28 -23.31
C GLU A 653 -4.39 3.45 -23.02
N MET A 654 -3.34 3.23 -22.22
CA MET A 654 -2.30 4.23 -21.95
C MET A 654 -1.53 4.65 -23.21
N ASP A 655 -1.21 3.71 -24.09
CA ASP A 655 -0.54 4.02 -25.37
C ASP A 655 -1.47 4.78 -26.33
N GLY A 656 -2.79 4.57 -26.24
CA GLY A 656 -3.81 5.37 -26.91
C GLY A 656 -3.85 6.81 -26.40
N GLU A 657 -3.96 6.99 -25.07
CA GLU A 657 -3.96 8.29 -24.42
C GLU A 657 -2.68 9.08 -24.70
N ALA A 658 -1.52 8.40 -24.72
CA ALA A 658 -0.24 9.01 -25.06
C ALA A 658 -0.17 9.51 -26.52
N LYS A 659 -0.80 8.79 -27.46
CA LYS A 659 -0.95 9.25 -28.86
C LYS A 659 -1.89 10.43 -28.96
N ASP A 660 -2.99 10.44 -28.22
CA ASP A 660 -3.95 11.54 -28.21
C ASP A 660 -3.33 12.82 -27.62
N LEU A 661 -2.57 12.68 -26.53
CA LEU A 661 -1.76 13.77 -25.96
C LEU A 661 -0.71 14.30 -26.94
N LYS A 662 -0.05 13.40 -27.69
CA LYS A 662 0.92 13.78 -28.71
C LYS A 662 0.25 14.51 -29.89
N ASN A 663 -0.96 14.11 -30.26
CA ASN A 663 -1.75 14.79 -31.29
C ASN A 663 -2.23 16.18 -30.80
N LEU A 664 -2.65 16.32 -29.54
CA LEU A 664 -2.97 17.61 -28.93
C LEU A 664 -1.74 18.52 -28.85
N TYR A 665 -0.58 17.96 -28.53
CA TYR A 665 0.68 18.69 -28.52
C TYR A 665 1.08 19.13 -29.95
N ALA A 666 0.90 18.27 -30.96
CA ALA A 666 1.13 18.62 -32.36
C ALA A 666 0.15 19.70 -32.86
N LEU A 667 -1.13 19.65 -32.48
CA LEU A 667 -2.10 20.69 -32.79
C LEU A 667 -1.76 22.03 -32.12
N ALA A 668 -1.21 22.00 -30.91
CA ALA A 668 -0.70 23.19 -30.24
C ALA A 668 0.58 23.73 -30.88
N GLN A 669 1.38 22.87 -31.52
CA GLN A 669 2.65 23.23 -32.16
C GLN A 669 2.47 23.71 -33.61
N ASP A 670 1.52 23.14 -34.37
CA ASP A 670 1.12 23.58 -35.71
C ASP A 670 0.40 24.94 -35.71
N GLY A 671 0.02 25.46 -34.53
CA GLY A 671 -0.51 26.82 -34.35
C GLY A 671 0.56 27.92 -34.13
N VAL A 672 1.86 27.57 -34.15
CA VAL A 672 2.96 28.52 -33.86
C VAL A 672 3.80 28.84 -35.12
N GLY A 673 3.44 28.27 -36.28
CA GLY A 673 4.12 28.49 -37.55
C GLY A 673 3.35 29.41 -38.50
N GLU A 674 3.77 30.68 -38.53
CA GLU A 674 3.61 31.65 -39.63
C GLU A 674 2.20 32.21 -39.97
N GLU A 675 2.15 33.55 -39.95
CA GLU A 675 1.13 34.46 -40.49
C GLU A 675 -0.18 34.70 -39.71
N GLY A 676 -0.17 35.79 -38.94
CA GLY A 676 -1.32 36.69 -38.80
C GLY A 676 -2.04 36.62 -37.46
N ASN A 677 -1.86 37.68 -36.65
CA ASN A 677 -2.58 38.01 -35.40
C ASN A 677 -4.10 38.22 -35.59
N ASN A 678 -4.81 37.30 -36.23
CA ASN A 678 -6.27 37.37 -36.37
C ASN A 678 -6.96 36.00 -36.26
N ILE A 679 -6.22 34.88 -36.29
CA ILE A 679 -6.78 33.54 -36.09
C ILE A 679 -6.70 33.11 -34.62
N GLY A 680 -5.71 33.59 -33.87
CA GLY A 680 -5.60 33.38 -32.42
C GLY A 680 -6.78 34.00 -31.67
N ASP A 681 -7.16 35.23 -32.00
CA ASP A 681 -8.33 35.89 -31.40
C ASP A 681 -9.65 35.20 -31.81
N LEU A 682 -9.74 34.69 -33.04
CA LEU A 682 -10.92 33.97 -33.54
C LEU A 682 -11.04 32.56 -32.91
N ALA A 683 -9.92 31.92 -32.60
CA ALA A 683 -9.87 30.65 -31.86
C ALA A 683 -10.16 30.85 -30.37
N ILE A 684 -9.69 31.94 -29.78
CA ILE A 684 -10.00 32.31 -28.39
C ILE A 684 -11.48 32.71 -28.27
N GLU A 685 -12.02 33.51 -29.18
CA GLU A 685 -13.46 33.81 -29.25
C GLU A 685 -14.28 32.53 -29.45
N ARG A 686 -13.84 31.62 -30.33
CA ARG A 686 -14.53 30.34 -30.54
C ARG A 686 -14.51 29.45 -29.29
N LEU A 687 -13.37 29.35 -28.60
CA LEU A 687 -13.27 28.60 -27.34
C LEU A 687 -14.07 29.26 -26.21
N GLN A 688 -14.16 30.59 -26.19
CA GLN A 688 -14.99 31.32 -25.23
C GLN A 688 -16.49 31.12 -25.52
N VAL A 689 -16.90 31.09 -26.79
CA VAL A 689 -18.28 30.78 -27.19
C VAL A 689 -18.63 29.32 -26.88
N GLU A 690 -17.71 28.38 -27.12
CA GLU A 690 -17.89 26.97 -26.80
C GLU A 690 -17.92 26.73 -25.29
N ALA A 691 -17.09 27.43 -24.51
CA ALA A 691 -17.16 27.42 -23.05
C ALA A 691 -18.48 28.00 -22.54
N ALA A 692 -18.95 29.12 -23.09
CA ALA A 692 -20.24 29.70 -22.74
C ALA A 692 -21.41 28.76 -23.12
N GLN A 693 -21.31 28.04 -24.24
CA GLN A 693 -22.31 27.05 -24.67
C GLN A 693 -22.34 25.85 -23.71
N LEU A 694 -21.20 25.34 -23.30
CA LEU A 694 -21.09 24.26 -22.32
C LEU A 694 -21.56 24.69 -20.92
N GLU A 695 -21.32 25.95 -20.52
CA GLU A 695 -21.85 26.50 -19.27
C GLU A 695 -23.38 26.62 -19.30
N VAL A 696 -23.96 27.05 -20.43
CA VAL A 696 -25.41 27.08 -20.63
C VAL A 696 -26.00 25.67 -20.63
N GLU A 697 -25.34 24.70 -21.27
CA GLU A 697 -25.77 23.30 -21.27
C GLU A 697 -25.68 22.68 -19.86
N ALA A 698 -24.62 22.97 -19.12
CA ALA A 698 -24.47 22.55 -17.72
C ALA A 698 -25.53 23.19 -16.82
N ALA A 699 -25.80 24.50 -16.98
CA ALA A 699 -26.81 25.21 -16.22
C ALA A 699 -28.22 24.71 -16.53
N THR A 700 -28.54 24.44 -17.80
CA THR A 700 -29.84 23.88 -18.21
C THR A 700 -30.02 22.44 -17.73
N ASN A 701 -28.98 21.59 -17.79
CA ASN A 701 -29.01 20.26 -17.20
C ASN A 701 -29.17 20.29 -15.67
N ALA A 702 -28.53 21.24 -14.98
CA ALA A 702 -28.69 21.42 -13.55
C ALA A 702 -30.13 21.86 -13.18
N LEU A 703 -30.70 22.79 -13.95
CA LEU A 703 -32.10 23.20 -13.79
C LEU A 703 -33.06 22.03 -14.07
N GLN A 704 -32.83 21.26 -15.13
CA GLN A 704 -33.64 20.06 -15.46
C GLN A 704 -33.60 19.04 -14.31
N LYS A 705 -32.42 18.78 -13.76
CA LYS A 705 -32.24 17.86 -12.63
C LYS A 705 -32.90 18.37 -11.35
N LEU A 706 -32.88 19.68 -11.09
CA LEU A 706 -33.63 20.31 -9.99
C LEU A 706 -35.15 20.15 -10.17
N THR A 707 -35.66 20.34 -11.39
CA THR A 707 -37.07 20.11 -11.73
C THR A 707 -37.46 18.64 -11.49
N ASP A 708 -36.63 17.70 -11.91
CA ASP A 708 -36.90 16.27 -11.73
C ASP A 708 -36.86 15.86 -10.25
N MET A 709 -35.88 16.34 -9.47
CA MET A 709 -35.83 16.12 -8.02
C MET A 709 -37.03 16.75 -7.29
N SER A 710 -37.46 17.95 -7.70
CA SER A 710 -38.64 18.61 -7.14
C SER A 710 -39.91 17.81 -7.44
N ARG A 711 -40.06 17.28 -8.66
CA ARG A 711 -41.17 16.40 -9.05
C ARG A 711 -41.16 15.09 -8.27
N GLU A 712 -39.98 14.50 -8.03
CA GLU A 712 -39.83 13.29 -7.23
C GLU A 712 -40.16 13.52 -5.75
N LEU A 713 -39.71 14.64 -5.17
CA LEU A 713 -40.04 15.05 -3.80
C LEU A 713 -41.55 15.29 -3.64
N LEU A 714 -42.19 15.94 -4.61
CA LEU A 714 -43.63 16.16 -4.60
C LEU A 714 -44.43 14.84 -4.67
N ASN A 715 -43.95 13.89 -5.49
CA ASN A 715 -44.53 12.56 -5.60
C ASN A 715 -44.33 11.75 -4.30
N LYS A 716 -43.15 11.81 -3.68
CA LYS A 716 -42.87 11.15 -2.39
C LYS A 716 -43.69 11.75 -1.24
N ALA A 717 -43.81 13.07 -1.17
CA ALA A 717 -44.67 13.75 -0.19
C ALA A 717 -46.17 13.47 -0.41
N SER A 718 -46.59 13.23 -1.65
CA SER A 718 -47.97 12.82 -1.96
C SER A 718 -48.22 11.33 -1.66
N GLN A 719 -47.19 10.49 -1.68
CA GLN A 719 -47.26 9.08 -1.26
C GLN A 719 -47.23 8.93 0.27
N SER A 720 -46.49 9.76 1.00
CA SER A 720 -46.47 9.73 2.47
C SER A 720 -47.83 10.10 3.08
N LEU A 721 -48.58 11.01 2.45
CA LEU A 721 -49.95 11.35 2.85
C LEU A 721 -50.95 10.19 2.64
N LYS A 722 -50.67 9.29 1.68
CA LYS A 722 -51.52 8.15 1.34
C LYS A 722 -51.26 6.92 2.22
N ALA A 723 -50.09 6.82 2.85
CA ALA A 723 -49.74 5.73 3.77
C ALA A 723 -50.31 5.92 5.18
N ASP A 724 -50.55 7.17 5.61
CA ASP A 724 -51.06 7.48 6.96
C ASP A 724 -52.60 7.54 7.07
N THR A 725 -53.34 7.27 5.99
CA THR A 725 -54.82 7.22 6.03
C THR A 725 -55.41 5.82 6.21
N ASP A 726 -54.61 4.75 6.10
CA ASP A 726 -55.08 3.35 6.16
C ASP A 726 -54.83 2.65 7.52
N SER A 727 -54.36 3.36 8.55
CA SER A 727 -54.06 2.78 9.87
C SER A 727 -54.96 3.24 11.02
N SER A 728 -56.20 3.64 10.77
CA SER A 728 -57.20 3.88 11.83
C SER A 728 -58.29 2.79 11.84
N SER A 729 -57.93 1.57 12.23
CA SER A 729 -58.91 0.58 12.72
C SER A 729 -58.81 0.50 14.24
N ILE A 730 -59.68 1.27 14.91
CA ILE A 730 -59.90 1.25 16.35
C ILE A 730 -60.44 -0.13 16.75
N LYS A 731 -59.74 -0.80 17.69
CA LYS A 731 -60.34 -1.84 18.55
C LYS A 731 -60.35 -1.31 19.98
N HIS A 732 -61.56 -1.12 20.51
CA HIS A 732 -61.79 -0.95 21.94
C HIS A 732 -61.59 -2.29 22.66
N ASN A 733 -60.89 -2.27 23.79
CA ASN A 733 -61.19 -3.03 24.99
C ASN A 733 -60.50 -2.36 26.19
N ASP A 734 -61.14 -2.55 27.34
CA ASP A 734 -61.14 -1.68 28.51
C ASP A 734 -59.89 -1.69 29.40
N ASP A 735 -59.88 -0.65 30.23
CA ASP A 735 -59.27 -0.46 31.56
C ASP A 735 -57.82 0.05 31.73
N ASP A 736 -57.76 1.03 32.64
CA ASP A 736 -56.66 1.68 33.35
C ASP A 736 -55.82 2.81 32.69
N ASP A 737 -56.31 4.02 32.96
CA ASP A 737 -55.61 5.16 33.58
C ASP A 737 -54.21 5.53 33.04
N VAL A 738 -54.14 6.39 32.01
CA VAL A 738 -53.07 7.39 31.85
C VAL A 738 -53.62 8.66 31.17
N VAL A 739 -53.36 9.80 31.81
CA VAL A 739 -53.58 11.18 31.38
C VAL A 739 -53.16 11.40 29.92
N ILE A 740 -54.13 11.73 29.05
CA ILE A 740 -53.86 12.20 27.69
C ILE A 740 -53.58 13.70 27.74
N ASP A 741 -52.32 14.02 27.49
CA ASP A 741 -51.81 15.37 27.33
C ASP A 741 -52.42 16.05 26.09
N ILE A 742 -52.96 17.26 26.28
CA ILE A 742 -53.68 18.05 25.26
C ILE A 742 -52.71 18.55 24.16
N ASP A 743 -51.40 18.41 24.35
CA ASP A 743 -50.35 18.86 23.44
C ASP A 743 -50.18 18.06 22.14
N THR A 744 -50.75 16.85 22.05
CA THR A 744 -50.60 16.01 20.84
C THR A 744 -51.56 16.36 19.71
N ARG A 745 -52.74 16.93 20.02
CA ARG A 745 -53.75 17.26 18.99
C ARG A 745 -53.48 18.58 18.28
N THR A 746 -52.83 19.52 18.96
CA THR A 746 -52.42 20.81 18.41
C THR A 746 -51.19 20.67 17.50
N ASN A 747 -50.24 19.80 17.87
CA ASN A 747 -49.05 19.51 17.06
C ASN A 747 -49.37 18.78 15.74
N MET A 748 -50.40 17.92 15.69
CA MET A 748 -50.77 17.20 14.46
C MET A 748 -51.41 18.11 13.40
N LEU A 749 -52.14 19.15 13.81
CA LEU A 749 -52.71 20.16 12.90
C LEU A 749 -51.64 21.13 12.38
N ASP A 750 -50.73 21.59 13.26
CA ASP A 750 -49.61 22.45 12.88
C ASP A 750 -48.62 21.73 11.94
N TYR A 751 -48.37 20.43 12.16
CA TYR A 751 -47.51 19.63 11.29
C TYR A 751 -48.08 19.48 9.87
N ASN A 752 -49.38 19.20 9.74
CA ASN A 752 -50.06 19.09 8.45
C ASN A 752 -50.16 20.44 7.71
N GLN A 753 -50.32 21.54 8.46
CA GLN A 753 -50.31 22.88 7.89
C GLN A 753 -48.92 23.26 7.36
N ARG A 754 -47.86 23.01 8.14
CA ARG A 754 -46.46 23.21 7.69
C ARG A 754 -46.10 22.32 6.51
N LEU A 755 -46.60 21.08 6.46
CA LEU A 755 -46.38 20.17 5.33
C LEU A 755 -47.08 20.64 4.06
N ASN A 756 -48.28 21.21 4.18
CA ASN A 756 -48.99 21.82 3.06
C ASN A 756 -48.32 23.11 2.58
N GLU A 757 -47.79 23.94 3.48
CA GLU A 757 -46.98 25.11 3.13
C GLU A 757 -45.71 24.70 2.38
N VAL A 758 -44.99 23.69 2.88
CA VAL A 758 -43.82 23.12 2.18
C VAL A 758 -44.20 22.57 0.82
N LYS A 759 -45.34 21.89 0.69
CA LYS A 759 -45.83 21.38 -0.60
C LYS A 759 -46.14 22.52 -1.58
N LEU A 760 -46.79 23.58 -1.11
CA LEU A 760 -47.16 24.74 -1.91
C LEU A 760 -45.90 25.49 -2.38
N GLU A 761 -44.91 25.65 -1.50
CA GLU A 761 -43.63 26.28 -1.82
C GLU A 761 -42.80 25.43 -2.79
N VAL A 762 -42.80 24.10 -2.63
CA VAL A 762 -42.14 23.18 -3.57
C VAL A 762 -42.84 23.19 -4.94
N THR A 763 -44.18 23.29 -4.99
CA THR A 763 -44.88 23.47 -6.29
C THR A 763 -44.57 24.81 -6.94
N HIS A 764 -44.47 25.89 -6.16
CA HIS A 764 -44.14 27.22 -6.65
C HIS A 764 -42.71 27.26 -7.20
N LEU A 765 -41.73 26.71 -6.46
CA LEU A 765 -40.34 26.58 -6.91
C LEU A 765 -40.21 25.69 -8.15
N SER A 766 -40.97 24.60 -8.23
CA SER A 766 -41.00 23.73 -9.42
C SER A 766 -41.50 24.49 -10.66
N SER A 767 -42.61 25.21 -10.53
CA SER A 767 -43.17 26.05 -11.61
C SER A 767 -42.20 27.15 -12.04
N LEU A 768 -41.53 27.79 -11.09
CA LEU A 768 -40.54 28.84 -11.37
C LEU A 768 -39.32 28.26 -12.12
N THR A 769 -38.84 27.08 -11.70
CA THR A 769 -37.71 26.40 -12.34
C THR A 769 -38.07 25.96 -13.76
N GLU A 770 -39.29 25.45 -13.98
CA GLU A 770 -39.79 25.06 -15.31
C GLU A 770 -39.99 26.28 -16.23
N GLN A 771 -40.38 27.43 -15.67
CA GLN A 771 -40.46 28.69 -16.39
C GLN A 771 -39.08 29.21 -16.79
N LEU A 772 -38.09 29.14 -15.90
CA LEU A 772 -36.69 29.48 -16.20
C LEU A 772 -36.10 28.56 -17.27
N LEU A 773 -36.47 27.28 -17.26
CA LEU A 773 -36.03 26.30 -18.27
C LEU A 773 -36.63 26.59 -19.66
N LYS A 774 -37.91 26.99 -19.71
CA LYS A 774 -38.56 27.46 -20.95
C LYS A 774 -37.97 28.77 -21.46
N GLU A 775 -37.59 29.68 -20.57
CA GLU A 775 -36.96 30.95 -20.92
C GLU A 775 -35.49 30.78 -21.37
N ALA A 776 -34.77 29.81 -20.80
CA ALA A 776 -33.44 29.43 -21.24
C ALA A 776 -33.48 28.73 -22.62
N ALA A 777 -34.45 27.83 -22.84
CA ALA A 777 -34.65 27.15 -24.11
C ALA A 777 -35.05 28.12 -25.25
N SER A 778 -35.79 29.20 -24.95
CA SER A 778 -36.15 30.21 -25.96
C SER A 778 -35.03 31.19 -26.30
N LYS A 779 -34.00 31.32 -25.45
CA LYS A 779 -32.82 32.16 -25.67
C LYS A 779 -31.62 31.41 -26.27
N ALA A 780 -31.59 30.07 -26.22
CA ALA A 780 -30.44 29.25 -26.62
C ALA A 780 -30.38 28.86 -28.12
N TRP A 781 -31.35 29.24 -28.96
CA TRP A 781 -31.32 29.00 -30.40
C TRP A 781 -31.43 30.30 -31.22
N PRO A 782 -30.31 30.86 -31.70
CA PRO A 782 -30.31 31.75 -32.84
C PRO A 782 -30.38 30.91 -34.12
N HIS A 783 -31.36 31.18 -34.98
CA HIS A 783 -31.35 30.74 -36.38
C HIS A 783 -30.05 31.18 -37.07
N PRO A 784 -29.50 30.38 -38.02
CA PRO A 784 -28.31 30.79 -38.76
C PRO A 784 -28.66 31.98 -39.68
N PRO A 785 -27.80 33.01 -39.78
CA PRO A 785 -28.03 34.11 -40.70
C PRO A 785 -27.73 33.67 -42.14
N ASP A 786 -28.77 33.56 -42.95
CA ASP A 786 -28.70 33.77 -44.40
C ASP A 786 -28.30 35.23 -44.63
N ASP A 787 -27.12 35.50 -45.20
CA ASP A 787 -26.90 36.50 -46.25
C ASP A 787 -25.40 36.72 -46.55
N ILE A 788 -24.92 36.03 -47.59
CA ILE A 788 -23.80 36.48 -48.42
C ILE A 788 -24.38 36.87 -49.79
N LYS A 789 -24.69 38.15 -49.99
CA LYS A 789 -24.75 38.77 -51.33
C LYS A 789 -24.44 40.27 -51.27
N GLY A 790 -23.20 40.60 -51.63
CA GLY A 790 -22.85 41.62 -52.63
C GLY A 790 -23.17 43.11 -52.38
N PRO A 791 -22.38 44.01 -53.00
CA PRO A 791 -22.17 45.38 -52.55
C PRO A 791 -23.12 46.37 -53.22
N LEU A 792 -23.36 47.52 -52.58
CA LEU A 792 -23.65 48.79 -53.25
C LEU A 792 -23.42 49.95 -52.26
N THR A 793 -22.51 50.82 -52.70
CA THR A 793 -22.38 52.26 -52.41
C THR A 793 -23.62 52.92 -51.80
N TRP A 794 -23.47 53.89 -50.90
CA TRP A 794 -23.80 55.31 -51.12
C TRP A 794 -23.20 56.14 -49.96
N SER A 795 -22.58 57.24 -50.38
CA SER A 795 -21.91 58.30 -49.64
C SER A 795 -22.91 59.24 -48.90
N TRP A 796 -22.42 60.43 -48.52
CA TRP A 796 -23.05 61.59 -47.84
C TRP A 796 -22.76 61.60 -46.32
N GLU A 797 -22.15 62.62 -45.72
CA GLU A 797 -21.64 63.90 -46.21
C GLU A 797 -20.74 64.48 -45.11
N TYR A 798 -19.47 64.74 -45.42
CA TYR A 798 -18.60 65.61 -44.62
C TYR A 798 -18.80 67.03 -45.15
N LYS A 799 -19.08 68.01 -44.29
CA LYS A 799 -18.90 69.43 -44.63
C LYS A 799 -17.79 70.07 -43.80
N PRO A 800 -17.04 71.02 -44.39
CA PRO A 800 -15.70 71.38 -43.95
C PRO A 800 -15.60 72.74 -43.24
N VAL A 801 -14.50 72.86 -42.48
CA VAL A 801 -13.58 73.99 -42.30
C VAL A 801 -14.08 75.41 -42.62
N SER A 802 -13.93 76.31 -41.65
CA SER A 802 -13.45 77.67 -41.91
C SER A 802 -12.68 78.18 -40.70
N THR A 803 -11.37 78.25 -40.88
CA THR A 803 -10.45 79.04 -40.05
C THR A 803 -9.96 80.20 -40.92
N VAL A 804 -9.57 81.29 -40.24
CA VAL A 804 -8.52 82.27 -40.63
C VAL A 804 -8.98 83.69 -41.04
N ASN A 805 -8.84 84.65 -40.09
CA ASN A 805 -8.03 85.89 -40.12
C ASN A 805 -8.72 87.04 -39.36
N LEU A 806 -8.16 87.72 -38.33
CA LEU A 806 -6.90 88.49 -38.11
C LEU A 806 -7.10 90.02 -38.20
N VAL A 807 -6.63 90.71 -37.15
CA VAL A 807 -6.29 92.14 -36.98
C VAL A 807 -7.42 93.14 -36.64
N GLY A 808 -7.24 93.81 -35.50
CA GLY A 808 -8.02 94.94 -34.99
C GLY A 808 -7.89 95.05 -33.48
#